data_AF-A0A093ZQ34-F1
#
_entry.id   AF-A0A093ZQ34-F1
#
_cell.length_a   1.000
_cell.length_b   1.000
_cell.length_c   1.000
_cell.angle_alpha   90.00
_cell.angle_beta   90.00
_cell.angle_gamma   90.00
#
_symmetry.space_group_name_H-M   'P 1'
#
loop_
_entity.id
_entity.type
_entity.pdbx_description
1 polymer ?
#
loop_
_entity_poly.entity_id
_entity_poly.type
_entity_poly.pdbx_seq_one_letter_code
_entity_poly.pdbx_strand_id
1 'polypeptide(L)'
;MAVPETLNASAFTRLEDLDNILLPQDTVPQICFLFTGQGSQWFNMGRELIDTTTAFGVSMRKSDEILRGLSEPSWNLLDELHRSDHSSQVDEGHVAIPATTAIQIALVDLLKSLDILPHVVLGHSTGEIAAAYAAEILTHQDALVVAFQLGHVLRRRGLFDGCGKMLAVGLGEFEIQPHLDLLDRKDVYIACENSPLSTTVSGSSATIEQLQKNLKSWGIFNRGLNVPAAYHSVQMECIKSEYLTSIQAIEISSPESTTFYSSVNAKRKLEGFGPSYWVSNVVSKVLYRAALQEIIASPLSSTQLLLIEIGPQPHLRRPTEECISECNTDPSQLAYFPSLLRGKDARQATYELAHGISLRGYPVHLANLAKLRETYEAKYKENFKGYNCDSTDLSNNMALETISKDLSDKILKLTGNSRFECHVKLPVSDYGLDSLLAVEFVDWINQKYSLPFSMGEIFDASSLLDLARSIGMSTQYYATNSDERLSSKKVVQSQSHNGLPKLPLPDLKSTLERYYSSVEAFGTEAELRMTQQVIDDFINSEEAYKLQGRLLARVNDPTLDCWLADLYNSSNFLDRNVPLVPFGSFFYTHKLSKFQHTQAERAAIIAKAALLYKEDLESGVISPDILQGQPSCTYLFKYLFNTSRKPCIGSDIIERFPGNNYIVVLWRGRVFKVPLYYNGSPLSFVRLKGIFEWIMQNSNGDELQVGILTSDDRTSWAKVDHSQSIVCLDEASPETASERAHHFHFSRGSNRWNDKSVQFVVCTNGVSGFIGDHSMLDAGTVLGLNRFVTKFIMQHQQELDITPSAAGDIGVYVDEMKIVTSPYIDLQISRVTQDFNVNIKDANHAFFTLSNFGSRICRLRNYPPKSMFQLVVALTSKLYFGVIVPLWETVSLGNFYRGRVEINQVITPPVLRFLNATQDLCTPVSERQRLLLDAASSHAASVMRAVRGKGVDRHITSLRQMVKEEEVVPRLFTDPLYGRTRPRKIMSHCHETGMAEKGFLLRDPDAIWVHYEVDAESVEFSVTGRGEGPQRFCRLLEIAADTFRELVVS
;
A
#
# COMPACT_ATOMS: atom_id res chain seq x y z
N MET A 1 15.14 -42.61 -43.79
CA MET A 1 15.35 -41.55 -44.81
C MET A 1 15.81 -40.29 -44.09
N ALA A 2 16.60 -39.50 -44.78
CA ALA A 2 17.62 -38.59 -44.24
C ALA A 2 17.10 -37.45 -43.34
N VAL A 3 18.02 -37.04 -42.45
CA VAL A 3 18.03 -35.77 -41.69
C VAL A 3 17.99 -34.58 -42.66
N PRO A 4 17.31 -33.48 -42.28
CA PRO A 4 17.92 -32.17 -42.47
C PRO A 4 17.92 -31.33 -41.18
N GLU A 5 19.06 -30.68 -40.99
CA GLU A 5 19.45 -29.76 -39.94
C GLU A 5 18.54 -28.51 -39.90
N THR A 6 18.00 -28.17 -38.72
CA THR A 6 17.45 -26.84 -38.46
C THR A 6 18.54 -25.94 -37.89
N LEU A 7 18.93 -24.96 -38.71
CA LEU A 7 19.77 -23.82 -38.38
C LEU A 7 19.22 -23.05 -37.18
N ASN A 8 20.11 -22.85 -36.20
CA ASN A 8 20.05 -21.77 -35.23
C ASN A 8 20.02 -20.41 -35.94
N ALA A 9 18.97 -19.63 -35.73
CA ALA A 9 18.99 -18.19 -35.90
C ALA A 9 18.10 -17.54 -34.84
N SER A 10 18.73 -16.69 -34.03
CA SER A 10 18.15 -15.82 -33.02
C SER A 10 17.01 -14.96 -33.56
N ALA A 11 15.85 -15.00 -32.93
CA ALA A 11 14.80 -14.01 -33.13
C ALA A 11 15.14 -12.73 -32.34
N PHE A 12 16.03 -11.90 -32.90
CA PHE A 12 15.96 -10.46 -32.69
C PHE A 12 14.81 -9.96 -33.58
N THR A 13 13.67 -9.66 -32.98
CA THR A 13 12.55 -9.01 -33.67
C THR A 13 13.04 -7.67 -34.19
N ARG A 14 12.96 -7.47 -35.52
CA ARG A 14 13.35 -6.23 -36.17
C ARG A 14 12.41 -5.11 -35.73
N LEU A 15 12.95 -3.90 -35.63
CA LEU A 15 12.26 -2.63 -35.34
C LEU A 15 11.15 -2.26 -36.35
N GLU A 16 10.85 -3.09 -37.35
CA GLU A 16 9.83 -2.86 -38.37
C GLU A 16 8.50 -3.59 -38.06
N ASP A 17 8.44 -4.46 -37.05
CA ASP A 17 7.22 -5.23 -36.70
C ASP A 17 6.43 -4.68 -35.49
N LEU A 18 6.83 -3.52 -34.95
CA LEU A 18 6.11 -2.83 -33.86
C LEU A 18 4.98 -1.91 -34.35
N ASP A 19 4.86 -1.68 -35.66
CA ASP A 19 3.83 -0.79 -36.22
C ASP A 19 2.43 -1.42 -36.31
N ASN A 20 2.26 -2.69 -35.91
CA ASN A 20 0.99 -3.44 -36.12
C ASN A 20 0.26 -3.91 -34.85
N ILE A 21 0.54 -3.34 -33.66
CA ILE A 21 -0.26 -3.61 -32.44
C ILE A 21 -0.75 -2.32 -31.77
N LEU A 22 -1.14 -1.31 -32.56
CA LEU A 22 -2.00 -0.24 -32.11
C LEU A 22 -3.09 -0.05 -33.17
N LEU A 23 -4.35 -0.19 -32.77
CA LEU A 23 -5.47 0.28 -33.59
C LEU A 23 -5.20 1.78 -33.88
N PRO A 24 -5.35 2.26 -35.12
CA PRO A 24 -5.16 3.67 -35.42
C PRO A 24 -6.18 4.47 -34.59
N GLN A 25 -5.70 5.27 -33.63
CA GLN A 25 -6.50 6.38 -33.17
C GLN A 25 -6.42 7.45 -34.25
N ASP A 26 -7.54 7.76 -34.89
CA ASP A 26 -7.63 8.76 -35.97
C ASP A 26 -7.31 10.20 -35.50
N THR A 27 -6.94 10.40 -34.24
CA THR A 27 -6.69 11.72 -33.65
C THR A 27 -5.51 11.73 -32.66
N VAL A 28 -4.54 12.62 -32.88
CA VAL A 28 -3.42 12.87 -31.95
C VAL A 28 -3.96 13.45 -30.62
N PRO A 29 -3.51 12.96 -29.45
CA PRO A 29 -3.90 13.54 -28.16
C PRO A 29 -3.50 15.01 -28.01
N GLN A 30 -4.25 15.77 -27.23
CA GLN A 30 -3.87 17.11 -26.82
C GLN A 30 -3.06 17.09 -25.52
N ILE A 31 -2.27 18.14 -25.29
CA ILE A 31 -1.43 18.27 -24.11
C ILE A 31 -1.81 19.51 -23.31
N CYS A 32 -2.03 19.34 -22.01
CA CYS A 32 -2.16 20.42 -21.05
C CYS A 32 -0.99 20.38 -20.06
N PHE A 33 -0.19 21.45 -19.98
CA PHE A 33 0.81 21.58 -18.93
C PHE A 33 0.20 22.25 -17.69
N LEU A 34 0.33 21.58 -16.55
CA LEU A 34 -0.10 22.07 -15.24
C LEU A 34 1.13 22.51 -14.45
N PHE A 35 1.30 23.79 -14.16
CA PHE A 35 2.49 24.30 -13.47
C PHE A 35 2.28 24.37 -11.97
N THR A 36 3.09 23.62 -11.22
CA THR A 36 3.06 23.61 -9.75
C THR A 36 3.40 25.00 -9.18
N GLY A 37 2.75 25.38 -8.07
CA GLY A 37 3.07 26.59 -7.33
C GLY A 37 4.19 26.43 -6.30
N GLN A 38 4.31 27.44 -5.44
CA GLN A 38 5.23 27.48 -4.31
C GLN A 38 4.96 26.34 -3.30
N GLY A 39 6.03 25.80 -2.69
CA GLY A 39 5.97 24.69 -1.73
C GLY A 39 6.40 23.35 -2.31
N SER A 40 6.71 23.30 -3.61
CA SER A 40 7.19 22.11 -4.31
C SER A 40 8.70 21.96 -4.36
N GLN A 41 9.43 23.02 -4.07
CA GLN A 41 10.88 23.03 -4.08
C GLN A 41 11.48 22.06 -3.06
N TRP A 42 12.68 21.57 -3.37
CA TRP A 42 13.51 20.78 -2.46
C TRP A 42 14.96 20.84 -2.92
N PHE A 43 15.91 20.68 -1.99
CA PHE A 43 17.34 20.66 -2.32
C PHE A 43 17.57 19.49 -3.28
N ASN A 44 18.38 19.64 -4.34
CA ASN A 44 18.58 18.63 -5.41
C ASN A 44 17.49 18.53 -6.50
N MET A 45 16.46 19.39 -6.51
CA MET A 45 15.46 19.34 -7.60
C MET A 45 16.09 19.53 -8.99
N GLY A 46 15.89 18.55 -9.88
CA GLY A 46 16.37 18.58 -11.26
C GLY A 46 17.88 18.46 -11.46
N ARG A 47 18.68 18.23 -10.40
CA ARG A 47 20.15 18.28 -10.43
C ARG A 47 20.76 17.39 -11.51
N GLU A 48 20.25 16.17 -11.67
CA GLU A 48 20.83 15.19 -12.60
C GLU A 48 20.72 15.61 -14.08
N LEU A 49 19.90 16.62 -14.39
CA LEU A 49 19.77 17.20 -15.72
C LEU A 49 20.58 18.50 -15.90
N ILE A 50 20.96 19.18 -14.82
CA ILE A 50 21.66 20.48 -14.86
C ILE A 50 23.00 20.37 -15.59
N ASP A 51 23.80 19.36 -15.24
CA ASP A 51 25.16 19.19 -15.76
C ASP A 51 25.21 18.52 -17.14
N THR A 52 24.04 18.31 -17.76
CA THR A 52 23.96 17.69 -19.07
C THR A 52 24.04 18.73 -20.20
N THR A 53 24.30 18.25 -21.41
CA THR A 53 24.20 19.02 -22.66
C THR A 53 22.77 19.04 -23.22
N THR A 54 21.79 18.51 -22.49
CA THR A 54 20.37 18.56 -22.89
C THR A 54 19.83 19.99 -22.83
N ALA A 55 18.68 20.23 -23.46
CA ALA A 55 18.01 21.53 -23.42
C ALA A 55 17.73 22.01 -21.99
N PHE A 56 17.46 21.08 -21.06
CA PHE A 56 17.32 21.40 -19.63
C PHE A 56 18.57 22.05 -19.06
N GLY A 57 19.75 21.42 -19.22
CA GLY A 57 21.00 21.93 -18.67
C GLY A 57 21.42 23.26 -19.29
N VAL A 58 21.18 23.44 -20.59
CA VAL A 58 21.39 24.72 -21.29
C VAL A 58 20.48 25.81 -20.71
N SER A 59 19.20 25.50 -20.52
CA SER A 59 18.22 26.43 -19.95
C SER A 59 18.54 26.82 -18.50
N MET A 60 19.02 25.87 -17.69
CA MET A 60 19.45 26.13 -16.32
C MET A 60 20.67 27.05 -16.24
N ARG A 61 21.68 26.85 -17.10
CA ARG A 61 22.84 27.76 -17.19
C ARG A 61 22.43 29.18 -17.57
N LYS A 62 21.56 29.31 -18.57
CA LYS A 62 21.00 30.61 -18.95
C LYS A 62 20.22 31.24 -17.79
N SER A 63 19.43 30.46 -17.06
CA SER A 63 18.69 30.95 -15.89
C SER A 63 19.63 31.45 -14.79
N ASP A 64 20.75 30.76 -14.55
CA ASP A 64 21.78 31.19 -13.60
C ASP A 64 22.44 32.51 -14.01
N GLU A 65 22.82 32.66 -15.29
CA GLU A 65 23.39 33.91 -15.83
C GLU A 65 22.44 35.10 -15.63
N ILE A 66 21.16 34.90 -15.93
CA ILE A 66 20.11 35.92 -15.77
C ILE A 66 19.97 36.32 -14.31
N LEU A 67 19.85 35.33 -13.41
CA LEU A 67 19.66 35.56 -11.99
C LEU A 67 20.88 36.22 -11.33
N ARG A 68 22.11 35.84 -11.71
CA ARG A 68 23.33 36.52 -11.28
C ARG A 68 23.37 37.99 -11.70
N GLY A 69 22.77 38.35 -12.83
CA GLY A 69 22.65 39.73 -13.28
C GLY A 69 21.63 40.56 -12.46
N LEU A 70 20.73 39.90 -11.73
CA LEU A 70 19.68 40.54 -10.93
C LEU A 70 19.97 40.55 -9.42
N SER A 71 20.82 39.63 -8.93
CA SER A 71 21.07 39.41 -7.50
C SER A 71 22.37 40.03 -6.98
N GLU A 72 22.47 40.16 -5.65
CA GLU A 72 23.74 40.43 -4.97
C GLU A 72 24.77 39.31 -5.24
N PRO A 73 26.09 39.56 -5.16
CA PRO A 73 27.14 38.61 -5.56
C PRO A 73 27.19 37.27 -4.80
N SER A 74 26.39 37.10 -3.75
CA SER A 74 26.43 35.96 -2.83
C SER A 74 25.44 34.84 -3.15
N TRP A 75 24.54 35.02 -4.12
CA TRP A 75 23.55 34.02 -4.50
C TRP A 75 23.82 33.45 -5.90
N ASN A 76 23.79 32.12 -6.01
CA ASN A 76 23.99 31.40 -7.25
C ASN A 76 22.99 30.24 -7.38
N LEU A 77 22.23 30.18 -8.48
CA LEU A 77 21.17 29.19 -8.65
C LEU A 77 21.74 27.77 -8.76
N LEU A 78 22.78 27.58 -9.59
CA LEU A 78 23.34 26.25 -9.80
C LEU A 78 24.01 25.72 -8.53
N ASP A 79 24.84 26.53 -7.87
CA ASP A 79 25.48 26.18 -6.61
C ASP A 79 24.43 25.86 -5.55
N GLU A 80 23.37 26.67 -5.44
CA GLU A 80 22.27 26.44 -4.50
C GLU A 80 21.58 25.09 -4.75
N LEU A 81 21.29 24.73 -6.00
CA LEU A 81 20.72 23.44 -6.35
C LEU A 81 21.70 22.27 -6.16
N HIS A 82 23.01 22.53 -6.10
CA HIS A 82 24.07 21.56 -5.77
C HIS A 82 24.37 21.43 -4.29
N ARG A 83 23.89 22.34 -3.44
CA ARG A 83 24.07 22.24 -1.98
C ARG A 83 23.40 21.00 -1.40
N SER A 84 23.94 20.55 -0.27
CA SER A 84 23.31 19.52 0.56
C SER A 84 22.09 20.09 1.29
N ASP A 85 21.18 19.23 1.74
CA ASP A 85 19.99 19.59 2.52
C ASP A 85 20.29 20.61 3.63
N HIS A 86 21.32 20.34 4.44
CA HIS A 86 21.66 21.15 5.61
C HIS A 86 22.23 22.54 5.31
N SER A 87 22.66 22.81 4.07
CA SER A 87 23.25 24.09 3.66
C SER A 87 22.44 24.82 2.60
N SER A 88 21.40 24.16 2.07
CA SER A 88 20.52 24.74 1.08
C SER A 88 19.57 25.75 1.74
N GLN A 89 19.40 26.88 1.07
CA GLN A 89 18.42 27.92 1.37
C GLN A 89 17.24 27.84 0.39
N VAL A 90 17.05 26.72 -0.32
CA VAL A 90 16.01 26.60 -1.36
C VAL A 90 14.59 26.77 -0.82
N ASP A 91 14.36 26.55 0.47
CA ASP A 91 13.06 26.80 1.13
C ASP A 91 12.84 28.27 1.53
N GLU A 92 13.88 29.10 1.48
CA GLU A 92 13.76 30.54 1.69
C GLU A 92 13.01 31.18 0.52
N GLY A 93 11.93 31.92 0.78
CA GLY A 93 11.00 32.36 -0.27
C GLY A 93 11.65 33.17 -1.40
N HIS A 94 12.70 33.93 -1.11
CA HIS A 94 13.45 34.70 -2.12
C HIS A 94 14.34 33.83 -3.02
N VAL A 95 14.66 32.61 -2.61
CA VAL A 95 15.39 31.60 -3.41
C VAL A 95 14.39 30.65 -4.08
N ALA A 96 13.40 30.20 -3.32
CA ALA A 96 12.44 29.19 -3.72
C ALA A 96 11.64 29.56 -4.98
N ILE A 97 11.14 30.80 -5.05
CA ILE A 97 10.32 31.31 -6.16
C ILE A 97 11.12 31.32 -7.48
N PRO A 98 12.29 32.00 -7.58
CA PRO A 98 13.06 31.98 -8.82
C PRO A 98 13.66 30.61 -9.14
N ALA A 99 14.08 29.81 -8.15
CA ALA A 99 14.62 28.48 -8.40
C ALA A 99 13.56 27.50 -8.97
N THR A 100 12.35 27.52 -8.42
CA THR A 100 11.24 26.70 -8.94
C THR A 100 10.85 27.12 -10.36
N THR A 101 10.80 28.44 -10.60
CA THR A 101 10.53 28.99 -11.95
C THR A 101 11.59 28.55 -12.96
N ALA A 102 12.87 28.60 -12.61
CA ALA A 102 13.96 28.16 -13.46
C ALA A 102 13.86 26.66 -13.83
N ILE A 103 13.55 25.80 -12.85
CA ILE A 103 13.33 24.36 -13.10
C ILE A 103 12.16 24.13 -14.05
N GLN A 104 11.04 24.84 -13.86
CA GLN A 104 9.87 24.71 -14.72
C GLN A 104 10.16 25.18 -16.15
N ILE A 105 10.88 26.29 -16.32
CA ILE A 105 11.35 26.75 -17.63
C ILE A 105 12.26 25.71 -18.30
N ALA A 106 13.21 25.15 -17.57
CA ALA A 106 14.12 24.14 -18.10
C ALA A 106 13.41 22.82 -18.50
N LEU A 107 12.35 22.44 -17.77
CA LEU A 107 11.48 21.32 -18.15
C LEU A 107 10.70 21.62 -19.43
N VAL A 108 10.17 22.83 -19.58
CA VAL A 108 9.51 23.27 -20.82
C VAL A 108 10.47 23.21 -22.00
N ASP A 109 11.70 23.70 -21.85
CA ASP A 109 12.73 23.64 -22.90
C ASP A 109 13.11 22.19 -23.26
N LEU A 110 13.21 21.31 -22.27
CA LEU A 110 13.45 19.89 -22.51
C LEU A 110 12.32 19.24 -23.29
N LEU A 111 11.07 19.46 -22.90
CA LEU A 111 9.90 18.92 -23.60
C LEU A 111 9.76 19.51 -25.01
N LYS A 112 10.02 20.81 -25.19
CA LYS A 112 10.07 21.46 -26.50
C LYS A 112 11.13 20.83 -27.40
N SER A 113 12.30 20.47 -26.86
CA SER A 113 13.34 19.75 -27.63
C SER A 113 12.94 18.32 -28.04
N LEU A 114 11.89 17.78 -27.42
CA LEU A 114 11.32 16.47 -27.72
C LEU A 114 10.07 16.57 -28.61
N ASP A 115 9.77 17.75 -29.16
CA ASP A 115 8.53 18.08 -29.89
C ASP A 115 7.24 17.94 -29.04
N ILE A 116 7.37 17.94 -27.71
CA ILE A 116 6.26 17.88 -26.76
C ILE A 116 5.86 19.32 -26.40
N LEU A 117 4.83 19.85 -27.07
CA LEU A 117 4.36 21.22 -26.91
C LEU A 117 2.97 21.26 -26.25
N PRO A 118 2.71 22.21 -25.33
CA PRO A 118 1.40 22.36 -24.74
C PRO A 118 0.41 22.95 -25.74
N HIS A 119 -0.81 22.42 -25.75
CA HIS A 119 -1.97 23.07 -26.36
C HIS A 119 -2.65 24.01 -25.37
N VAL A 120 -2.57 23.65 -24.09
CA VAL A 120 -3.17 24.38 -22.97
C VAL A 120 -2.15 24.48 -21.84
N VAL A 121 -2.12 25.61 -21.14
CA VAL A 121 -1.35 25.78 -19.90
C VAL A 121 -2.22 26.32 -18.78
N LEU A 122 -1.98 25.82 -17.57
CA LEU A 122 -2.59 26.30 -16.33
C LEU A 122 -1.53 26.31 -15.23
N GLY A 123 -1.29 27.45 -14.62
CA GLY A 123 -0.43 27.56 -13.45
C GLY A 123 -1.21 27.65 -12.15
N HIS A 124 -0.69 27.02 -11.09
CA HIS A 124 -1.13 27.23 -9.73
C HIS A 124 -0.29 28.33 -9.08
N SER A 125 -0.90 29.47 -8.75
CA SER A 125 -0.19 30.60 -8.13
C SER A 125 1.04 31.03 -8.96
N THR A 126 2.25 31.05 -8.37
CA THR A 126 3.51 31.42 -9.02
C THR A 126 3.89 30.49 -10.17
N GLY A 127 3.30 29.29 -10.26
CA GLY A 127 3.46 28.42 -11.42
C GLY A 127 2.95 29.07 -12.72
N GLU A 128 2.08 30.09 -12.63
CA GLU A 128 1.65 30.86 -13.81
C GLU A 128 2.79 31.61 -14.51
N ILE A 129 3.89 31.90 -13.81
CA ILE A 129 5.05 32.58 -14.41
C ILE A 129 5.70 31.68 -15.47
N ALA A 130 5.96 30.41 -15.13
CA ALA A 130 6.49 29.43 -16.07
C ALA A 130 5.45 28.98 -17.11
N ALA A 131 4.15 29.00 -16.77
CA ALA A 131 3.08 28.79 -17.74
C ALA A 131 3.06 29.89 -18.82
N ALA A 132 3.31 31.15 -18.43
CA ALA A 132 3.38 32.26 -19.36
C ALA A 132 4.60 32.16 -20.28
N TYR A 133 5.74 31.66 -19.76
CA TYR A 133 6.88 31.31 -20.58
C TYR A 133 6.56 30.20 -21.59
N ALA A 134 5.89 29.12 -21.16
CA ALA A 134 5.52 28.01 -22.04
C ALA A 134 4.52 28.40 -23.14
N ALA A 135 3.69 29.41 -22.89
CA ALA A 135 2.79 30.01 -23.87
C ALA A 135 3.42 31.19 -24.65
N GLU A 136 4.73 31.40 -24.52
CA GLU A 136 5.52 32.44 -25.21
C GLU A 136 5.06 33.88 -24.91
N ILE A 137 4.34 34.08 -23.80
CA ILE A 137 3.86 35.39 -23.31
C ILE A 137 4.99 36.17 -22.65
N LEU A 138 5.83 35.48 -21.85
CA LEU A 138 7.01 36.04 -21.22
C LEU A 138 8.28 35.46 -21.86
N THR A 139 9.28 36.30 -22.02
CA THR A 139 10.62 35.82 -22.35
C THR A 139 11.22 35.03 -21.17
N HIS A 140 12.26 34.23 -21.42
CA HIS A 140 13.01 33.54 -20.37
C HIS A 140 13.54 34.54 -19.31
N GLN A 141 14.04 35.69 -19.78
CA GLN A 141 14.51 36.78 -18.93
C GLN A 141 13.38 37.31 -18.05
N ASP A 142 12.25 37.67 -18.65
CA ASP A 142 11.16 38.33 -17.93
C ASP A 142 10.48 37.39 -16.94
N ALA A 143 10.33 36.11 -17.27
CA ALA A 143 9.82 35.11 -16.33
C ALA A 143 10.69 35.04 -15.05
N LEU A 144 12.02 35.05 -15.20
CA LEU A 144 12.94 35.07 -14.06
C LEU A 144 12.95 36.42 -13.34
N VAL A 145 12.83 37.55 -14.04
CA VAL A 145 12.68 38.88 -13.43
C VAL A 145 11.43 38.95 -12.57
N VAL A 146 10.29 38.51 -13.09
CA VAL A 146 9.01 38.48 -12.37
C VAL A 146 9.10 37.63 -11.10
N ALA A 147 9.71 36.44 -11.20
CA ALA A 147 9.91 35.54 -10.07
C ALA A 147 10.90 36.08 -9.03
N PHE A 148 12.05 36.60 -9.48
CA PHE A 148 13.10 37.15 -8.61
C PHE A 148 12.62 38.37 -7.86
N GLN A 149 12.01 39.34 -8.55
CA GLN A 149 11.55 40.58 -7.93
C GLN A 149 10.45 40.32 -6.89
N LEU A 150 9.59 39.31 -7.11
CA LEU A 150 8.59 38.91 -6.11
C LEU A 150 9.26 38.46 -4.82
N GLY A 151 10.18 37.50 -4.91
CA GLY A 151 10.94 37.00 -3.77
C GLY A 151 11.73 38.10 -3.05
N HIS A 152 12.33 39.00 -3.81
CA HIS A 152 13.13 40.11 -3.30
C HIS A 152 12.28 41.16 -2.55
N VAL A 153 11.13 41.56 -3.10
CA VAL A 153 10.21 42.52 -2.46
C VAL A 153 9.60 41.93 -1.19
N LEU A 154 9.18 40.66 -1.22
CA LEU A 154 8.66 39.95 -0.04
C LEU A 154 9.68 39.92 1.10
N ARG A 155 10.95 39.60 0.79
CA ARG A 155 12.05 39.61 1.76
C ARG A 155 12.29 41.01 2.33
N ARG A 156 12.39 42.03 1.48
CA ARG A 156 12.65 43.41 1.92
C ARG A 156 11.54 43.96 2.82
N ARG A 157 10.29 43.50 2.62
CA ARG A 157 9.14 43.87 3.44
C ARG A 157 8.98 43.05 4.72
N GLY A 158 9.91 42.13 5.02
CA GLY A 158 9.88 41.32 6.25
C GLY A 158 8.73 40.31 6.30
N LEU A 159 8.14 39.97 5.15
CA LEU A 159 7.00 39.05 5.10
C LEU A 159 7.41 37.59 5.37
N PHE A 160 8.71 37.30 5.38
CA PHE A 160 9.27 36.00 5.74
C PHE A 160 9.59 35.85 7.24
N ASP A 161 9.40 36.90 8.04
CA ASP A 161 9.76 36.92 9.47
C ASP A 161 8.69 36.27 10.37
N GLY A 162 7.90 35.34 9.83
CA GLY A 162 6.91 34.55 10.58
C GLY A 162 5.56 35.23 10.85
N CYS A 163 5.28 36.35 10.17
CA CYS A 163 4.04 37.13 10.33
C CYS A 163 2.77 36.43 9.78
N GLY A 164 2.92 35.45 8.89
CA GLY A 164 1.81 34.73 8.27
C GLY A 164 2.15 33.28 7.96
N LYS A 165 1.12 32.42 7.93
CA LYS A 165 1.21 30.98 7.63
C LYS A 165 0.14 30.58 6.63
N MET A 166 0.34 29.41 6.02
CA MET A 166 -0.67 28.76 5.19
C MET A 166 -0.92 27.33 5.67
N LEU A 167 -2.18 26.88 5.54
CA LEU A 167 -2.65 25.57 5.98
C LEU A 167 -3.44 24.93 4.84
N ALA A 168 -3.01 23.76 4.40
CA ALA A 168 -3.81 22.91 3.53
C ALA A 168 -4.86 22.19 4.38
N VAL A 169 -6.12 22.19 3.93
CA VAL A 169 -7.26 21.59 4.64
C VAL A 169 -8.01 20.64 3.71
N GLY A 170 -8.39 19.48 4.24
CA GLY A 170 -9.15 18.45 3.51
C GLY A 170 -10.66 18.75 3.47
N LEU A 171 -11.02 19.99 3.17
CA LEU A 171 -12.38 20.49 2.97
C LEU A 171 -12.40 21.41 1.75
N GLY A 172 -13.50 21.39 1.00
CA GLY A 172 -13.78 22.37 -0.04
C GLY A 172 -14.09 23.76 0.53
N GLU A 173 -14.23 24.74 -0.36
CA GLU A 173 -14.45 26.14 0.01
C GLU A 173 -15.75 26.34 0.81
N PHE A 174 -16.83 25.70 0.38
CA PHE A 174 -18.11 25.83 1.06
C PHE A 174 -18.09 25.16 2.44
N GLU A 175 -17.39 24.04 2.58
CA GLU A 175 -17.29 23.30 3.83
C GLU A 175 -16.33 23.94 4.83
N ILE A 176 -15.26 24.63 4.37
CA ILE A 176 -14.33 25.30 5.29
C ILE A 176 -14.91 26.60 5.84
N GLN A 177 -15.80 27.29 5.11
CA GLN A 177 -16.30 28.60 5.49
C GLN A 177 -16.94 28.64 6.90
N PRO A 178 -17.84 27.70 7.29
CA PRO A 178 -18.39 27.67 8.65
C PRO A 178 -17.31 27.53 9.74
N HIS A 179 -16.19 26.88 9.46
CA HIS A 179 -15.09 26.75 10.42
C HIS A 179 -14.27 28.04 10.55
N LEU A 180 -14.14 28.81 9.47
CA LEU A 180 -13.52 30.14 9.51
C LEU A 180 -14.40 31.13 10.28
N ASP A 181 -15.71 30.99 10.17
CA ASP A 181 -16.69 31.84 10.88
C ASP A 181 -16.63 31.64 12.40
N LEU A 182 -16.18 30.48 12.88
CA LEU A 182 -15.98 30.16 14.30
C LEU A 182 -14.71 30.76 14.92
N LEU A 183 -13.80 31.33 14.13
CA LEU A 183 -12.57 31.93 14.65
C LEU A 183 -12.84 33.32 15.24
N ASP A 184 -12.20 33.61 16.37
CA ASP A 184 -12.28 34.91 17.05
C ASP A 184 -11.67 36.03 16.20
N ARG A 185 -10.61 35.71 15.45
CA ARG A 185 -9.92 36.62 14.54
C ARG A 185 -10.38 36.39 13.11
N LYS A 186 -10.64 37.48 12.38
CA LYS A 186 -11.07 37.47 10.98
C LYS A 186 -9.95 37.79 9.99
N ASP A 187 -8.71 37.46 10.35
CA ASP A 187 -7.50 37.65 9.54
C ASP A 187 -7.02 36.34 8.87
N VAL A 188 -7.98 35.53 8.41
CA VAL A 188 -7.79 34.31 7.64
C VAL A 188 -8.60 34.38 6.35
N TYR A 189 -8.02 33.88 5.26
CA TYR A 189 -8.57 33.95 3.91
C TYR A 189 -8.42 32.59 3.23
N ILE A 190 -9.38 32.24 2.37
CA ILE A 190 -9.23 31.10 1.47
C ILE A 190 -8.27 31.53 0.37
N ALA A 191 -7.04 31.01 0.43
CA ALA A 191 -5.94 31.36 -0.47
C ALA A 191 -6.03 30.58 -1.79
N CYS A 192 -6.39 29.30 -1.72
CA CYS A 192 -6.50 28.43 -2.88
C CYS A 192 -7.77 27.57 -2.79
N GLU A 193 -8.53 27.56 -3.88
CA GLU A 193 -9.55 26.57 -4.20
C GLU A 193 -8.92 25.52 -5.11
N ASN A 194 -8.44 24.42 -4.51
CA ASN A 194 -7.68 23.40 -5.23
C ASN A 194 -8.59 22.32 -5.82
N SER A 195 -9.62 21.89 -5.08
CA SER A 195 -10.55 20.84 -5.51
C SER A 195 -11.86 20.90 -4.69
N PRO A 196 -12.87 20.05 -4.98
CA PRO A 196 -14.07 19.92 -4.13
C PRO A 196 -13.77 19.54 -2.68
N LEU A 197 -12.63 18.91 -2.44
CA LEU A 197 -12.26 18.33 -1.14
C LEU A 197 -11.00 18.97 -0.55
N SER A 198 -10.45 20.00 -1.20
CA SER A 198 -9.18 20.60 -0.81
C SER A 198 -9.14 22.10 -1.01
N THR A 199 -8.85 22.79 0.08
CA THR A 199 -8.57 24.23 0.11
C THR A 199 -7.25 24.51 0.82
N THR A 200 -6.64 25.63 0.47
CA THR A 200 -5.55 26.21 1.25
C THR A 200 -6.05 27.51 1.86
N VAL A 201 -5.85 27.68 3.17
CA VAL A 201 -6.15 28.93 3.88
C VAL A 201 -4.87 29.63 4.29
N SER A 202 -4.87 30.96 4.29
CA SER A 202 -3.73 31.78 4.70
C SER A 202 -4.15 32.86 5.67
N GLY A 203 -3.28 33.24 6.60
CA GLY A 203 -3.58 34.21 7.63
C GLY A 203 -2.43 34.42 8.59
N SER A 204 -2.68 35.16 9.68
CA SER A 204 -1.65 35.32 10.72
C SER A 204 -1.31 33.98 11.38
N SER A 205 -0.07 33.85 11.87
CA SER A 205 0.40 32.62 12.52
C SER A 205 -0.51 32.17 13.66
N ALA A 206 -0.99 33.10 14.49
CA ALA A 206 -1.89 32.81 15.61
C ALA A 206 -3.25 32.24 15.15
N THR A 207 -3.85 32.83 14.11
CA THR A 207 -5.17 32.40 13.61
C THR A 207 -5.08 31.05 12.90
N ILE A 208 -4.01 30.82 12.12
CA ILE A 208 -3.77 29.54 11.48
C ILE A 208 -3.51 28.43 12.50
N GLU A 209 -2.76 28.71 13.58
CA GLU A 209 -2.53 27.75 14.67
C GLU A 209 -3.82 27.43 15.44
N GLN A 210 -4.67 28.43 15.70
CA GLN A 210 -5.99 28.24 16.31
C GLN A 210 -6.87 27.36 15.41
N LEU A 211 -6.96 27.68 14.12
CA LEU A 211 -7.73 26.90 13.15
C LEU A 211 -7.21 25.46 13.05
N GLN A 212 -5.89 25.27 12.95
CA GLN A 212 -5.27 23.96 12.93
C GLN A 212 -5.61 23.13 14.18
N LYS A 213 -5.60 23.75 15.37
CA LYS A 213 -6.00 23.09 16.62
C LYS A 213 -7.48 22.67 16.60
N ASN A 214 -8.36 23.54 16.13
CA ASN A 214 -9.80 23.27 16.02
C ASN A 214 -10.08 22.15 15.00
N LEU A 215 -9.50 22.24 13.80
CA LEU A 215 -9.65 21.20 12.77
C LEU A 215 -9.13 19.85 13.27
N LYS A 216 -8.01 19.83 14.02
CA LYS A 216 -7.47 18.60 14.62
C LYS A 216 -8.41 18.01 15.68
N SER A 217 -9.03 18.82 16.54
CA SER A 217 -9.98 18.31 17.54
C SER A 217 -11.27 17.77 16.89
N TRP A 218 -11.64 18.28 15.71
CA TRP A 218 -12.77 17.78 14.92
C TRP A 218 -12.43 16.61 14.01
N GLY A 219 -11.17 16.18 13.97
CA GLY A 219 -10.71 15.07 13.11
C GLY A 219 -10.67 15.41 11.61
N ILE A 220 -10.59 16.70 11.27
CA ILE A 220 -10.49 17.18 9.89
C ILE A 220 -9.01 17.24 9.49
N PHE A 221 -8.68 16.65 8.34
CA PHE A 221 -7.32 16.66 7.80
C PHE A 221 -6.84 18.09 7.60
N ASN A 222 -5.66 18.40 8.13
CA ASN A 222 -4.97 19.66 7.88
C ASN A 222 -3.45 19.48 7.96
N ARG A 223 -2.70 20.27 7.20
CA ARG A 223 -1.23 20.27 7.18
C ARG A 223 -0.70 21.68 6.97
N GLY A 224 0.18 22.12 7.86
CA GLY A 224 0.89 23.40 7.69
C GLY A 224 1.82 23.32 6.49
N LEU A 225 1.80 24.35 5.64
CA LEU A 225 2.66 24.42 4.46
C LEU A 225 4.01 25.03 4.85
N ASN A 226 5.11 24.49 4.31
CA ASN A 226 6.45 25.03 4.50
C ASN A 226 6.68 26.21 3.55
N VAL A 227 5.96 27.29 3.81
CA VAL A 227 6.04 28.53 3.02
C VAL A 227 6.16 29.72 3.98
N PRO A 228 7.04 30.69 3.69
CA PRO A 228 7.43 31.70 4.67
C PRO A 228 6.42 32.86 4.82
N ALA A 229 5.33 32.89 4.04
CA ALA A 229 4.37 33.99 4.04
C ALA A 229 2.92 33.50 3.85
N ALA A 230 1.95 34.33 4.24
CA ALA A 230 0.52 34.13 3.97
C ALA A 230 0.13 34.65 2.57
N TYR A 231 0.51 33.94 1.52
CA TYR A 231 0.18 34.27 0.13
C TYR A 231 -1.34 34.32 -0.11
N HIS A 232 -1.76 35.03 -1.16
CA HIS A 232 -3.17 35.17 -1.57
C HIS A 232 -4.08 35.69 -0.44
N SER A 233 -3.55 36.66 0.31
CA SER A 233 -4.25 37.33 1.40
C SER A 233 -4.04 38.83 1.35
N VAL A 234 -4.80 39.55 2.17
CA VAL A 234 -4.64 41.00 2.38
C VAL A 234 -3.22 41.38 2.81
N GLN A 235 -2.44 40.46 3.40
CA GLN A 235 -1.04 40.75 3.74
C GLN A 235 -0.17 41.02 2.50
N MET A 236 -0.53 40.52 1.32
CA MET A 236 0.18 40.77 0.06
C MET A 236 -0.13 42.16 -0.52
N GLU A 237 -1.11 42.90 0.00
CA GLU A 237 -1.42 44.28 -0.43
C GLU A 237 -0.20 45.20 -0.28
N CYS A 238 0.64 44.96 0.74
CA CYS A 238 1.75 45.85 1.07
C CYS A 238 2.90 45.82 0.05
N ILE A 239 2.97 44.80 -0.82
CA ILE A 239 3.99 44.68 -1.86
C ILE A 239 3.56 45.26 -3.21
N LYS A 240 2.27 45.59 -3.40
CA LYS A 240 1.69 45.93 -4.72
C LYS A 240 2.49 46.98 -5.49
N SER A 241 2.70 48.16 -4.89
CA SER A 241 3.35 49.30 -5.55
C SER A 241 4.81 49.01 -5.91
N GLU A 242 5.53 48.37 -4.99
CA GLU A 242 6.95 48.08 -5.15
C GLU A 242 7.20 46.96 -6.15
N TYR A 243 6.40 45.89 -6.07
CA TYR A 243 6.47 44.79 -7.03
C TYR A 243 6.10 45.25 -8.43
N LEU A 244 5.01 46.02 -8.58
CA LEU A 244 4.61 46.61 -9.86
C LEU A 244 5.73 47.43 -10.51
N THR A 245 6.37 48.31 -9.73
CA THR A 245 7.45 49.16 -10.20
C THR A 245 8.67 48.33 -10.62
N SER A 246 9.00 47.28 -9.85
CA SER A 246 10.18 46.44 -10.09
C SER A 246 10.12 45.60 -11.37
N ILE A 247 8.91 45.35 -11.89
CA ILE A 247 8.69 44.56 -13.11
C ILE A 247 8.11 45.39 -14.26
N GLN A 248 8.17 46.73 -14.18
CA GLN A 248 7.51 47.61 -15.15
C GLN A 248 8.06 47.48 -16.58
N ALA A 249 9.30 47.02 -16.73
CA ALA A 249 10.00 46.91 -18.00
C ALA A 249 9.89 45.53 -18.67
N ILE A 250 9.08 44.60 -18.15
CA ILE A 250 8.92 43.26 -18.76
C ILE A 250 8.33 43.37 -20.16
N GLU A 251 8.85 42.55 -21.08
CA GLU A 251 8.32 42.44 -22.43
C GLU A 251 7.22 41.37 -22.46
N ILE A 252 6.08 41.72 -23.03
CA ILE A 252 4.88 40.85 -23.04
C ILE A 252 4.42 40.66 -24.47
N SER A 253 4.25 39.39 -24.82
CA SER A 253 3.61 38.97 -26.06
C SER A 253 2.22 38.39 -25.79
N SER A 254 1.42 38.24 -26.85
CA SER A 254 0.16 37.51 -26.77
C SER A 254 0.40 36.03 -27.12
N PRO A 255 -0.33 35.08 -26.51
CA PRO A 255 -0.17 33.66 -26.82
C PRO A 255 -0.62 33.36 -28.26
N GLU A 256 0.25 32.78 -29.09
CA GLU A 256 -0.06 32.49 -30.50
C GLU A 256 -0.70 31.10 -30.68
N SER A 257 -0.10 30.06 -30.11
CA SER A 257 -0.46 28.65 -30.36
C SER A 257 -0.95 27.89 -29.11
N THR A 258 -0.67 28.41 -27.92
CA THR A 258 -0.97 27.76 -26.64
C THR A 258 -2.05 28.51 -25.89
N THR A 259 -3.11 27.82 -25.46
CA THR A 259 -4.20 28.45 -24.70
C THR A 259 -3.83 28.59 -23.22
N PHE A 260 -3.76 29.83 -22.72
CA PHE A 260 -3.49 30.12 -21.32
C PHE A 260 -4.79 30.23 -20.50
N TYR A 261 -4.90 29.46 -19.42
CA TYR A 261 -5.94 29.61 -18.40
C TYR A 261 -5.35 30.21 -17.12
N SER A 262 -5.97 31.28 -16.62
CA SER A 262 -5.54 31.95 -15.41
C SER A 262 -6.24 31.38 -14.18
N SER A 263 -5.46 31.08 -13.14
CA SER A 263 -6.00 30.72 -11.82
C SER A 263 -6.49 31.96 -11.04
N VAL A 264 -6.24 33.18 -11.51
CA VAL A 264 -6.73 34.41 -10.87
C VAL A 264 -8.23 34.61 -11.06
N ASN A 265 -8.75 34.25 -12.24
CA ASN A 265 -10.14 34.47 -12.62
C ASN A 265 -10.84 33.24 -13.19
N ALA A 266 -10.16 32.08 -13.17
CA ALA A 266 -10.64 30.80 -13.70
C ALA A 266 -11.09 30.84 -15.17
N LYS A 267 -10.46 31.67 -16.00
CA LYS A 267 -10.86 31.84 -17.41
C LYS A 267 -9.67 31.76 -18.35
N ARG A 268 -9.97 31.40 -19.60
CA ARG A 268 -9.05 31.59 -20.73
C ARG A 268 -8.67 33.07 -20.81
N LYS A 269 -7.37 33.36 -20.86
CA LYS A 269 -6.82 34.70 -20.94
C LYS A 269 -6.07 34.89 -22.26
N LEU A 270 -6.41 35.95 -22.98
CA LEU A 270 -5.85 36.26 -24.30
C LEU A 270 -4.85 37.42 -24.28
N GLU A 271 -5.01 38.36 -23.32
CA GLU A 271 -4.23 39.59 -23.26
C GLU A 271 -4.09 40.09 -21.81
N GLY A 272 -3.28 41.15 -21.64
CA GLY A 272 -3.15 41.86 -20.36
C GLY A 272 -2.31 41.11 -19.32
N PHE A 273 -1.15 40.58 -19.73
CA PHE A 273 -0.16 39.93 -18.86
C PHE A 273 0.86 40.93 -18.27
N GLY A 274 0.43 42.19 -18.11
CA GLY A 274 1.20 43.32 -17.58
C GLY A 274 1.65 43.17 -16.12
N PRO A 275 2.49 44.10 -15.62
CA PRO A 275 2.85 44.19 -14.20
C PRO A 275 1.65 44.10 -13.23
N SER A 276 0.54 44.77 -13.57
CA SER A 276 -0.70 44.73 -12.78
C SER A 276 -1.31 43.33 -12.67
N TYR A 277 -1.10 42.47 -13.67
CA TYR A 277 -1.55 41.08 -13.63
C TYR A 277 -0.74 40.27 -12.64
N TRP A 278 0.59 40.36 -12.67
CA TRP A 278 1.47 39.65 -11.75
C TRP A 278 1.26 40.08 -10.30
N VAL A 279 0.95 41.36 -10.07
CA VAL A 279 0.48 41.83 -8.75
C VAL A 279 -0.83 41.14 -8.36
N SER A 280 -1.79 41.04 -9.28
CA SER A 280 -3.07 40.36 -9.01
C SER A 280 -2.86 38.86 -8.74
N ASN A 281 -1.95 38.20 -9.45
CA ASN A 281 -1.64 36.77 -9.28
C ASN A 281 -1.15 36.40 -7.87
N VAL A 282 -0.50 37.33 -7.16
CA VAL A 282 0.01 37.08 -5.80
C VAL A 282 -1.00 37.48 -4.71
N VAL A 283 -1.89 38.43 -5.01
CA VAL A 283 -2.86 38.98 -4.04
C VAL A 283 -4.19 38.23 -4.08
N SER A 284 -4.65 37.86 -5.27
CA SER A 284 -5.96 37.23 -5.47
C SER A 284 -5.96 35.75 -5.09
N LYS A 285 -7.13 35.25 -4.67
CA LYS A 285 -7.36 33.82 -4.46
C LYS A 285 -7.05 33.02 -5.73
N VAL A 286 -6.42 31.85 -5.55
CA VAL A 286 -6.13 30.88 -6.62
C VAL A 286 -7.36 30.00 -6.86
N LEU A 287 -7.95 30.10 -8.04
CA LEU A 287 -9.14 29.37 -8.51
C LEU A 287 -8.74 28.20 -9.42
N TYR A 288 -7.90 27.28 -8.90
CA TYR A 288 -7.34 26.18 -9.69
C TYR A 288 -8.40 25.18 -10.14
N ARG A 289 -9.30 24.76 -9.24
CA ARG A 289 -10.42 23.86 -9.55
C ARG A 289 -11.26 24.40 -10.72
N ALA A 290 -11.74 25.64 -10.58
CA ALA A 290 -12.59 26.27 -11.58
C ALA A 290 -11.87 26.42 -12.93
N ALA A 291 -10.58 26.80 -12.94
CA ALA A 291 -9.80 26.89 -14.17
C ALA A 291 -9.64 25.52 -14.85
N LEU A 292 -9.38 24.46 -14.07
CA LEU A 292 -9.23 23.10 -14.60
C LEU A 292 -10.56 22.54 -15.14
N GLN A 293 -11.68 22.83 -14.48
CA GLN A 293 -13.01 22.47 -14.97
C GLN A 293 -13.31 23.13 -16.33
N GLU A 294 -12.97 24.41 -16.50
CA GLU A 294 -13.12 25.10 -17.79
C GLU A 294 -12.24 24.52 -18.90
N ILE A 295 -11.05 23.99 -18.55
CA ILE A 295 -10.19 23.28 -19.51
C ILE A 295 -10.84 21.96 -19.93
N ILE A 296 -11.33 21.17 -18.97
CA ILE A 296 -11.95 19.87 -19.22
C ILE A 296 -13.27 20.04 -20.02
N ALA A 297 -14.04 21.09 -19.73
CA ALA A 297 -15.31 21.39 -20.39
C ALA A 297 -15.16 22.04 -21.78
N SER A 298 -13.97 22.50 -22.16
CA SER A 298 -13.72 23.17 -23.43
C SER A 298 -13.92 22.24 -24.63
N PRO A 299 -14.37 22.73 -25.81
CA PRO A 299 -14.53 21.95 -27.06
C PRO A 299 -13.25 21.29 -27.59
N LEU A 300 -12.13 21.50 -26.91
CA LEU A 300 -10.85 20.82 -27.08
C LEU A 300 -10.95 19.29 -26.82
N SER A 301 -12.00 18.81 -26.13
CA SER A 301 -12.12 17.44 -25.59
C SER A 301 -12.64 16.35 -26.54
N SER A 302 -12.69 16.59 -27.87
CA SER A 302 -13.05 15.52 -28.81
C SER A 302 -11.94 14.46 -28.99
N THR A 303 -10.75 14.69 -28.42
CA THR A 303 -9.59 13.79 -28.41
C THR A 303 -9.06 13.63 -26.99
N GLN A 304 -8.22 12.60 -26.75
CA GLN A 304 -7.60 12.38 -25.43
C GLN A 304 -6.76 13.59 -25.00
N LEU A 305 -6.88 14.02 -23.73
CA LEU A 305 -6.12 15.11 -23.13
C LEU A 305 -5.10 14.58 -22.11
N LEU A 306 -3.82 14.83 -22.37
CA LEU A 306 -2.70 14.47 -21.50
C LEU A 306 -2.36 15.66 -20.59
N LEU A 307 -2.61 15.51 -19.30
CA LEU A 307 -2.27 16.48 -18.26
C LEU A 307 -0.85 16.21 -17.74
N ILE A 308 0.08 17.13 -17.96
CA ILE A 308 1.48 16.97 -17.54
C ILE A 308 1.79 18.02 -16.48
N GLU A 309 2.02 17.59 -15.24
CA GLU A 309 2.43 18.49 -14.18
C GLU A 309 3.91 18.84 -14.32
N ILE A 310 4.19 20.12 -14.61
CA ILE A 310 5.51 20.71 -14.76
C ILE A 310 5.95 21.29 -13.42
N GLY A 311 6.88 20.62 -12.76
CA GLY A 311 7.44 21.09 -11.50
C GLY A 311 8.46 20.13 -10.86
N PRO A 312 9.05 20.54 -9.73
CA PRO A 312 10.03 19.74 -8.98
C PRO A 312 9.49 18.42 -8.43
N GLN A 313 8.18 18.35 -8.15
CA GLN A 313 7.44 17.16 -7.68
C GLN A 313 5.92 17.43 -7.77
N PRO A 314 5.07 16.40 -7.94
CA PRO A 314 3.65 16.57 -8.26
C PRO A 314 2.78 16.90 -7.04
N HIS A 315 2.55 18.19 -6.80
CA HIS A 315 1.64 18.66 -5.74
C HIS A 315 0.19 18.81 -6.22
N LEU A 316 -0.03 18.98 -7.52
CA LEU A 316 -1.36 19.14 -8.09
C LEU A 316 -2.03 17.80 -8.39
N ARG A 317 -1.29 16.68 -8.46
CA ARG A 317 -1.84 15.35 -8.75
C ARG A 317 -3.16 15.06 -8.06
N ARG A 318 -3.19 15.15 -6.72
CA ARG A 318 -4.41 14.84 -5.95
C ARG A 318 -5.54 15.85 -6.22
N PRO A 319 -5.31 17.19 -6.13
CA PRO A 319 -6.32 18.16 -6.55
C PRO A 319 -6.86 17.94 -7.97
N THR A 320 -5.99 17.62 -8.93
CA THR A 320 -6.34 17.32 -10.32
C THR A 320 -7.21 16.07 -10.40
N GLU A 321 -6.83 14.96 -9.77
CA GLU A 321 -7.61 13.72 -9.71
C GLU A 321 -9.01 13.95 -9.08
N GLU A 322 -9.07 14.73 -7.99
CA GLU A 322 -10.34 15.11 -7.35
C GLU A 322 -11.22 15.98 -8.27
N CYS A 323 -10.65 16.93 -9.03
CA CYS A 323 -11.39 17.71 -10.02
C CYS A 323 -11.87 16.87 -11.22
N ILE A 324 -11.04 15.93 -11.69
CA ILE A 324 -11.42 15.01 -12.77
C ILE A 324 -12.61 14.15 -12.33
N SER A 325 -12.60 13.64 -11.10
CA SER A 325 -13.71 12.82 -10.57
C SER A 325 -15.05 13.58 -10.45
N GLU A 326 -14.99 14.92 -10.40
CA GLU A 326 -16.17 15.78 -10.40
C GLU A 326 -16.74 15.99 -11.80
N CYS A 327 -15.88 15.98 -12.82
CA CYS A 327 -16.29 16.04 -14.21
C CYS A 327 -16.78 14.64 -14.64
N ASN A 328 -18.00 14.52 -15.16
CA ASN A 328 -18.53 13.27 -15.75
C ASN A 328 -17.85 12.95 -17.12
N THR A 329 -16.54 13.08 -17.21
CA THR A 329 -15.73 12.82 -18.40
C THR A 329 -15.22 11.38 -18.36
N ASP A 330 -15.15 10.72 -19.51
CA ASP A 330 -14.61 9.36 -19.62
C ASP A 330 -13.13 9.34 -19.14
N PRO A 331 -12.77 8.54 -18.12
CA PRO A 331 -11.39 8.45 -17.62
C PRO A 331 -10.37 8.06 -18.69
N SER A 332 -10.78 7.37 -19.76
CA SER A 332 -9.91 7.03 -20.88
C SER A 332 -9.47 8.25 -21.71
N GLN A 333 -10.21 9.36 -21.61
CA GLN A 333 -9.91 10.62 -22.29
C GLN A 333 -8.93 11.51 -21.51
N LEU A 334 -8.57 11.19 -20.26
CA LEU A 334 -7.67 12.00 -19.44
C LEU A 334 -6.54 11.16 -18.87
N ALA A 335 -5.29 11.54 -19.12
CA ALA A 335 -4.12 10.89 -18.52
C ALA A 335 -3.22 11.92 -17.84
N TYR A 336 -2.84 11.65 -16.58
CA TYR A 336 -2.00 12.55 -15.80
C TYR A 336 -0.55 12.03 -15.70
N PHE A 337 0.43 12.91 -15.85
CA PHE A 337 1.85 12.59 -15.71
C PHE A 337 2.64 13.65 -14.92
N PRO A 338 3.54 13.25 -14.01
CA PRO A 338 4.48 14.17 -13.39
C PRO A 338 5.76 14.33 -14.23
N SER A 339 6.34 15.54 -14.28
CA SER A 339 7.63 15.78 -14.93
C SER A 339 8.83 15.28 -14.13
N LEU A 340 8.81 15.48 -12.81
CA LEU A 340 9.84 15.05 -11.88
C LEU A 340 9.18 14.42 -10.64
N LEU A 341 9.93 13.56 -9.94
CA LEU A 341 9.50 12.94 -8.69
C LEU A 341 10.64 13.05 -7.67
N ARG A 342 10.33 13.54 -6.47
CA ARG A 342 11.32 13.61 -5.39
C ARG A 342 11.91 12.23 -5.10
N GLY A 343 13.24 12.15 -5.08
CA GLY A 343 13.97 10.89 -4.86
C GLY A 343 14.11 10.00 -6.09
N LYS A 344 13.61 10.41 -7.26
CA LYS A 344 13.84 9.75 -8.55
C LYS A 344 14.84 10.57 -9.37
N ASP A 345 15.74 9.89 -10.08
CA ASP A 345 16.69 10.53 -11.00
C ASP A 345 15.95 11.34 -12.07
N ALA A 346 16.28 12.63 -12.22
CA ALA A 346 15.57 13.52 -13.12
C ALA A 346 15.66 13.11 -14.60
N ARG A 347 16.75 12.46 -15.03
CA ARG A 347 16.90 11.93 -16.39
C ARG A 347 15.94 10.78 -16.64
N GLN A 348 15.86 9.86 -15.67
CA GLN A 348 14.92 8.74 -15.74
C GLN A 348 13.47 9.24 -15.74
N ALA A 349 13.12 10.17 -14.85
CA ALA A 349 11.76 10.72 -14.76
C ALA A 349 11.32 11.39 -16.08
N THR A 350 12.19 12.19 -16.68
CA THR A 350 11.89 12.89 -17.94
C THR A 350 11.88 11.95 -19.15
N TYR A 351 12.73 10.91 -19.19
CA TYR A 351 12.65 9.86 -20.20
C TYR A 351 11.34 9.08 -20.12
N GLU A 352 10.95 8.63 -18.92
CA GLU A 352 9.69 7.90 -18.73
C GLU A 352 8.46 8.75 -19.04
N LEU A 353 8.49 10.05 -18.72
CA LEU A 353 7.45 11.00 -19.14
C LEU A 353 7.33 11.03 -20.68
N ALA A 354 8.43 11.32 -21.37
CA ALA A 354 8.43 11.46 -22.82
C ALA A 354 8.07 10.15 -23.54
N HIS A 355 8.56 9.02 -23.03
CA HIS A 355 8.19 7.69 -23.53
C HIS A 355 6.71 7.38 -23.27
N GLY A 356 6.19 7.69 -22.07
CA GLY A 356 4.78 7.51 -21.73
C GLY A 356 3.81 8.34 -22.58
N ILE A 357 4.24 9.53 -23.02
CA ILE A 357 3.54 10.39 -23.97
C ILE A 357 3.57 9.77 -25.38
N SER A 358 4.74 9.30 -25.82
CA SER A 358 4.90 8.62 -27.11
C SER A 358 4.01 7.37 -27.24
N LEU A 359 3.94 6.56 -26.18
CA LEU A 359 3.09 5.36 -26.14
C LEU A 359 1.58 5.66 -26.23
N ARG A 360 1.16 6.91 -26.02
CA ARG A 360 -0.23 7.36 -26.17
C ARG A 360 -0.50 7.97 -27.55
N GLY A 361 0.42 7.85 -28.49
CA GLY A 361 0.23 8.30 -29.88
C GLY A 361 0.54 9.78 -30.10
N TYR A 362 1.13 10.48 -29.12
CA TYR A 362 1.64 11.84 -29.34
C TYR A 362 3.04 11.79 -29.97
N PRO A 363 3.33 12.59 -31.03
CA PRO A 363 4.62 12.57 -31.70
C PRO A 363 5.73 13.07 -30.78
N VAL A 364 6.85 12.33 -30.71
CA VAL A 364 8.02 12.68 -29.90
C VAL A 364 9.29 12.59 -30.75
N HIS A 365 10.19 13.56 -30.62
CA HIS A 365 11.44 13.61 -31.38
C HIS A 365 12.39 12.46 -31.00
N LEU A 366 12.34 11.36 -31.77
CA LEU A 366 12.99 10.09 -31.44
C LEU A 366 14.50 10.21 -31.18
N ALA A 367 15.23 11.05 -31.92
CA ALA A 367 16.67 11.18 -31.72
C ALA A 367 17.03 11.90 -30.40
N ASN A 368 16.17 12.82 -29.93
CA ASN A 368 16.40 13.51 -28.66
C ASN A 368 15.89 12.66 -27.49
N LEU A 369 14.84 11.86 -27.70
CA LEU A 369 14.42 10.81 -26.77
C LEU A 369 15.51 9.75 -26.60
N ALA A 370 16.18 9.35 -27.68
CA ALA A 370 17.32 8.43 -27.65
C ALA A 370 18.50 9.04 -26.89
N LYS A 371 18.83 10.32 -27.12
CA LYS A 371 19.87 11.00 -26.31
C LYS A 371 19.52 11.07 -24.83
N LEU A 372 18.25 11.34 -24.49
CA LEU A 372 17.77 11.35 -23.10
C LEU A 372 17.82 9.94 -22.48
N ARG A 373 17.57 8.91 -23.29
CA ARG A 373 17.77 7.52 -22.91
C ARG A 373 19.25 7.20 -22.70
N GLU A 374 20.13 7.67 -23.58
CA GLU A 374 21.59 7.48 -23.49
C GLU A 374 22.19 8.19 -22.28
N THR A 375 21.73 9.40 -21.92
CA THR A 375 22.20 10.09 -20.69
C THR A 375 21.81 9.34 -19.43
N TYR A 376 20.73 8.55 -19.49
CA TYR A 376 20.33 7.59 -18.47
C TYR A 376 21.11 6.26 -18.55
N GLU A 377 21.31 5.70 -19.75
CA GLU A 377 21.94 4.39 -20.00
C GLU A 377 23.48 4.38 -19.94
N ALA A 378 24.16 5.50 -20.24
CA ALA A 378 25.63 5.59 -20.22
C ALA A 378 26.19 5.23 -18.83
N LYS A 379 25.43 5.51 -17.78
CA LYS A 379 25.70 5.12 -16.39
C LYS A 379 25.69 3.60 -16.15
N TYR A 380 24.96 2.84 -16.97
CA TYR A 380 24.85 1.38 -16.87
C TYR A 380 26.00 0.65 -17.59
N LYS A 381 26.69 1.30 -18.54
CA LYS A 381 27.79 0.68 -19.31
C LYS A 381 29.17 0.77 -18.65
N GLU A 382 29.43 1.74 -17.78
CA GLU A 382 30.72 1.84 -17.08
C GLU A 382 30.88 0.87 -15.90
N ASN A 383 29.79 0.25 -15.43
CA ASN A 383 29.78 -0.71 -14.33
C ASN A 383 30.08 -2.18 -14.75
N PHE A 384 30.54 -2.42 -15.98
CA PHE A 384 30.70 -3.76 -16.58
C PHE A 384 32.13 -4.12 -17.05
N LYS A 385 33.18 -3.68 -16.35
CA LYS A 385 34.51 -4.31 -16.44
C LYS A 385 34.81 -5.09 -15.18
N GLY A 386 34.94 -6.41 -15.36
CA GLY A 386 34.96 -7.42 -14.30
C GLY A 386 36.13 -7.31 -13.32
N TYR A 387 35.84 -7.66 -12.08
CA TYR A 387 36.85 -7.93 -11.07
C TYR A 387 37.14 -9.43 -11.04
N ASN A 388 38.32 -9.80 -11.55
CA ASN A 388 39.04 -10.97 -11.06
C ASN A 388 39.41 -10.71 -9.60
N CYS A 389 39.05 -11.64 -8.73
CA CYS A 389 39.48 -11.65 -7.35
C CYS A 389 40.89 -12.22 -7.28
N ASP A 390 41.87 -11.40 -6.94
CA ASP A 390 43.07 -11.88 -6.26
C ASP A 390 43.42 -10.95 -5.09
N SER A 391 43.67 -11.61 -3.98
CA SER A 391 44.18 -11.16 -2.67
C SER A 391 44.63 -9.71 -2.52
N THR A 392 44.00 -8.99 -1.58
CA THR A 392 44.75 -8.07 -0.71
C THR A 392 44.33 -8.24 0.75
N ASP A 393 45.36 -8.38 1.57
CA ASP A 393 45.40 -8.60 3.00
C ASP A 393 44.69 -7.46 3.76
N LEU A 394 43.70 -7.78 4.60
CA LEU A 394 42.74 -6.83 5.20
C LEU A 394 43.02 -6.54 6.69
N SER A 395 44.27 -6.61 7.11
CA SER A 395 44.66 -6.47 8.52
C SER A 395 44.79 -5.03 9.04
N ASN A 396 44.42 -3.98 8.27
CA ASN A 396 44.48 -2.58 8.73
C ASN A 396 43.46 -1.66 8.01
N ASN A 397 42.15 -1.80 8.27
CA ASN A 397 41.15 -0.86 7.72
C ASN A 397 40.26 -0.26 8.82
N MET A 398 40.79 0.78 9.47
CA MET A 398 40.15 1.54 10.56
C MET A 398 38.75 2.08 10.20
N ALA A 399 38.48 2.34 8.92
CA ALA A 399 37.16 2.80 8.44
C ALA A 399 36.11 1.68 8.44
N LEU A 400 36.49 0.47 8.04
CA LEU A 400 35.61 -0.70 8.09
C LEU A 400 35.29 -1.09 9.54
N GLU A 401 36.28 -1.00 10.42
CA GLU A 401 36.09 -1.20 11.87
C GLU A 401 35.12 -0.16 12.45
N THR A 402 35.23 1.10 12.03
CA THR A 402 34.33 2.19 12.46
C THR A 402 32.89 1.94 12.00
N ILE A 403 32.68 1.61 10.72
CA ILE A 403 31.34 1.32 10.18
C ILE A 403 30.76 0.07 10.86
N SER A 404 31.55 -1.00 11.00
CA SER A 404 31.10 -2.22 11.66
C SER A 404 30.73 -1.96 13.12
N LYS A 405 31.48 -1.10 13.82
CA LYS A 405 31.17 -0.69 15.19
C LYS A 405 29.90 0.14 15.26
N ASP A 406 29.76 1.14 14.40
CA ASP A 406 28.55 1.98 14.30
C ASP A 406 27.28 1.16 14.07
N LEU A 407 27.33 0.22 13.12
CA LEU A 407 26.21 -0.69 12.83
C LEU A 407 25.88 -1.54 14.07
N SER A 408 26.91 -2.09 14.71
CA SER A 408 26.76 -2.89 15.93
C SER A 408 26.14 -2.07 17.06
N ASP A 409 26.62 -0.83 17.27
CA ASP A 409 26.13 0.09 18.30
C ASP A 409 24.68 0.50 18.05
N LYS A 410 24.28 0.77 16.80
CA LYS A 410 22.88 1.09 16.50
C LYS A 410 21.98 -0.13 16.66
N ILE A 411 22.38 -1.31 16.17
CA ILE A 411 21.58 -2.53 16.38
C ILE A 411 21.45 -2.80 17.88
N LEU A 412 22.53 -2.67 18.65
CA LEU A 412 22.52 -2.83 20.10
C LEU A 412 21.59 -1.81 20.76
N LYS A 413 21.60 -0.55 20.30
CA LYS A 413 20.68 0.47 20.79
C LYS A 413 19.22 0.16 20.48
N LEU A 414 18.93 -0.34 19.28
CA LEU A 414 17.56 -0.69 18.85
C LEU A 414 17.02 -1.93 19.56
N THR A 415 17.89 -2.91 19.81
CA THR A 415 17.51 -4.24 20.29
C THR A 415 17.82 -4.47 21.76
N GLY A 416 18.61 -3.60 22.39
CA GLY A 416 19.06 -3.75 23.78
C GLY A 416 19.91 -4.99 24.07
N ASN A 417 20.23 -5.83 23.07
CA ASN A 417 20.70 -7.19 23.29
C ASN A 417 22.23 -7.28 23.17
N SER A 418 22.92 -7.26 24.32
CA SER A 418 24.37 -7.35 24.40
C SER A 418 24.96 -8.68 23.94
N ARG A 419 24.15 -9.75 23.78
CA ARG A 419 24.63 -11.01 23.20
C ARG A 419 25.09 -10.87 21.75
N PHE A 420 24.66 -9.81 21.06
CA PHE A 420 25.11 -9.52 19.71
C PHE A 420 26.32 -8.59 19.66
N GLU A 421 26.83 -8.12 20.81
CA GLU A 421 28.15 -7.47 20.85
C GLU A 421 29.16 -8.40 20.16
N CYS A 422 29.84 -7.87 19.13
CA CYS A 422 30.93 -8.53 18.41
C CYS A 422 30.56 -9.65 17.42
N HIS A 423 29.29 -9.97 17.16
CA HIS A 423 28.92 -11.03 16.21
C HIS A 423 28.78 -10.56 14.76
N VAL A 424 29.79 -9.89 14.22
CA VAL A 424 29.76 -9.24 12.89
C VAL A 424 29.52 -10.21 11.71
N LYS A 425 29.64 -11.53 11.93
CA LYS A 425 29.41 -12.56 10.91
C LYS A 425 27.95 -13.03 10.80
N LEU A 426 27.06 -12.58 11.68
CA LEU A 426 25.64 -12.95 11.63
C LEU A 426 24.89 -12.17 10.54
N PRO A 427 23.94 -12.81 9.82
CA PRO A 427 23.03 -12.11 8.91
C PRO A 427 22.25 -11.00 9.63
N VAL A 428 21.98 -9.89 8.95
CA VAL A 428 21.29 -8.73 9.56
C VAL A 428 19.87 -9.09 10.00
N SER A 429 19.21 -10.00 9.29
CA SER A 429 17.89 -10.55 9.66
C SER A 429 17.88 -11.34 10.97
N ASP A 430 19.05 -11.73 11.49
CA ASP A 430 19.16 -12.56 12.70
C ASP A 430 19.34 -11.75 14.00
N TYR A 431 19.46 -10.43 13.92
CA TYR A 431 19.62 -9.56 15.09
C TYR A 431 18.32 -9.23 15.83
N GLY A 432 17.17 -9.71 15.35
CA GLY A 432 15.89 -9.55 16.06
C GLY A 432 15.22 -8.20 15.88
N LEU A 433 15.41 -7.57 14.73
CA LEU A 433 14.65 -6.38 14.31
C LEU A 433 13.30 -6.84 13.75
N ASP A 434 12.19 -6.41 14.34
CA ASP A 434 10.86 -6.61 13.72
C ASP A 434 10.62 -5.57 12.62
N SER A 435 9.45 -5.60 11.97
CA SER A 435 9.13 -4.67 10.88
C SER A 435 9.25 -3.20 11.25
N LEU A 436 8.97 -2.83 12.52
CA LEU A 436 9.01 -1.42 12.95
C LEU A 436 10.45 -0.98 13.22
N LEU A 437 11.24 -1.82 13.90
CA LEU A 437 12.65 -1.54 14.16
C LEU A 437 13.51 -1.63 12.90
N ALA A 438 13.14 -2.51 11.95
CA ALA A 438 13.82 -2.65 10.67
C ALA A 438 13.72 -1.37 9.83
N VAL A 439 12.54 -0.74 9.79
CA VAL A 439 12.36 0.57 9.14
C VAL A 439 13.27 1.61 9.79
N GLU A 440 13.28 1.69 11.13
CA GLU A 440 14.15 2.64 11.84
C GLU A 440 15.65 2.38 11.58
N PHE A 441 16.06 1.11 11.49
CA PHE A 441 17.45 0.75 11.23
C PHE A 441 17.88 1.14 9.81
N VAL A 442 17.02 0.88 8.81
CA VAL A 442 17.24 1.27 7.41
C VAL A 442 17.31 2.78 7.28
N ASP A 443 16.34 3.50 7.85
CA ASP A 443 16.30 4.96 7.83
C ASP A 443 17.56 5.55 8.46
N TRP A 444 18.03 4.97 9.58
CA TRP A 444 19.26 5.40 10.23
C TRP A 444 20.52 5.10 9.41
N ILE A 445 20.65 3.92 8.79
CA ILE A 445 21.79 3.60 7.91
C ILE A 445 21.84 4.61 6.76
N ASN A 446 20.69 4.81 6.11
CA ASN A 446 20.56 5.68 4.96
C ASN A 446 20.84 7.14 5.33
N GLN A 447 20.40 7.58 6.51
CA GLN A 447 20.68 8.91 7.05
C GLN A 447 22.16 9.08 7.47
N LYS A 448 22.75 8.10 8.18
CA LYS A 448 24.10 8.21 8.73
C LYS A 448 25.18 8.15 7.65
N TYR A 449 25.00 7.29 6.66
CA TYR A 449 25.99 7.09 5.59
C TYR A 449 25.63 7.81 4.28
N SER A 450 24.45 8.44 4.21
CA SER A 450 23.92 9.09 3.01
C SER A 450 23.83 8.15 1.81
N LEU A 451 23.34 6.94 2.04
CA LEU A 451 23.23 5.87 1.05
C LEU A 451 21.75 5.48 0.85
N PRO A 452 21.30 5.09 -0.35
CA PRO A 452 19.90 4.73 -0.61
C PRO A 452 19.69 3.20 -0.53
N PHE A 453 20.19 2.55 0.52
CA PHE A 453 19.96 1.10 0.66
C PHE A 453 18.47 0.83 0.86
N SER A 454 17.92 -0.10 0.06
CA SER A 454 16.61 -0.64 0.35
C SER A 454 16.66 -1.56 1.58
N MET A 455 15.51 -1.75 2.22
CA MET A 455 15.36 -2.80 3.24
C MET A 455 15.77 -4.17 2.68
N GLY A 456 15.54 -4.40 1.38
CA GLY A 456 16.07 -5.50 0.60
C GLY A 456 17.55 -5.76 0.85
N GLU A 457 18.35 -4.80 0.40
CA GLU A 457 19.82 -4.86 0.36
C GLU A 457 20.46 -4.94 1.75
N ILE A 458 19.87 -4.29 2.76
CA ILE A 458 20.37 -4.35 4.15
C ILE A 458 20.13 -5.73 4.76
N PHE A 459 18.91 -6.26 4.64
CA PHE A 459 18.52 -7.49 5.35
C PHE A 459 18.86 -8.78 4.60
N ASP A 460 19.14 -8.70 3.30
CA ASP A 460 19.67 -9.81 2.49
C ASP A 460 21.20 -9.94 2.60
N ALA A 461 21.88 -8.99 3.24
CA ALA A 461 23.31 -9.09 3.50
C ALA A 461 23.63 -10.36 4.30
N SER A 462 24.63 -11.12 3.83
CA SER A 462 25.05 -12.40 4.43
C SER A 462 25.61 -12.24 5.84
N SER A 463 26.15 -11.06 6.16
CA SER A 463 26.57 -10.71 7.51
C SER A 463 26.56 -9.20 7.76
N LEU A 464 26.59 -8.79 9.04
CA LEU A 464 26.78 -7.38 9.40
C LEU A 464 28.11 -6.83 8.87
N LEU A 465 29.14 -7.67 8.79
CA LEU A 465 30.44 -7.32 8.20
C LEU A 465 30.34 -7.16 6.68
N ASP A 466 29.56 -8.00 6.00
CA ASP A 466 29.31 -7.84 4.56
C ASP A 466 28.46 -6.59 4.28
N LEU A 467 27.54 -6.25 5.17
CA LEU A 467 26.85 -4.97 5.13
C LEU A 467 27.82 -3.81 5.38
N ALA A 468 28.70 -3.91 6.39
CA ALA A 468 29.72 -2.89 6.66
C ALA A 468 30.70 -2.72 5.50
N ARG A 469 31.06 -3.81 4.82
CA ARG A 469 31.83 -3.78 3.57
C ARG A 469 31.04 -3.15 2.44
N SER A 470 29.76 -3.49 2.29
CA SER A 470 28.91 -2.90 1.26
C SER A 470 28.77 -1.40 1.48
N ILE A 471 28.53 -0.97 2.71
CA ILE A 471 28.53 0.44 3.11
C ILE A 471 29.91 1.03 2.91
N GLY A 472 31.00 0.42 3.38
CA GLY A 472 32.36 0.95 3.23
C GLY A 472 32.80 1.10 1.77
N MET A 473 32.52 0.09 0.94
CA MET A 473 32.74 0.14 -0.51
C MET A 473 31.87 1.21 -1.16
N SER A 474 30.58 1.29 -0.79
CA SER A 474 29.69 2.35 -1.25
C SER A 474 30.21 3.72 -0.81
N THR A 475 30.50 3.96 0.46
CA THR A 475 31.01 5.22 1.01
C THR A 475 32.36 5.60 0.41
N GLN A 476 33.27 4.66 0.17
CA GLN A 476 34.54 4.91 -0.53
C GLN A 476 34.31 5.22 -2.00
N TYR A 477 33.49 4.43 -2.71
CA TYR A 477 33.08 4.69 -4.09
C TYR A 477 32.44 6.08 -4.21
N TYR A 478 31.55 6.44 -3.29
CA TYR A 478 30.91 7.74 -3.20
C TYR A 478 31.85 8.86 -2.68
N ALA A 479 33.00 8.54 -2.07
CA ALA A 479 34.01 9.50 -1.64
C ALA A 479 35.11 9.74 -2.68
N THR A 480 35.47 8.73 -3.49
CA THR A 480 36.46 8.84 -4.58
C THR A 480 35.83 9.21 -5.91
N ASN A 481 34.59 8.78 -6.19
CA ASN A 481 33.77 9.26 -7.30
C ASN A 481 32.76 10.27 -6.75
N SER A 482 33.27 11.45 -6.38
CA SER A 482 32.46 12.58 -5.89
C SER A 482 31.34 12.98 -6.86
N ASP A 483 31.45 12.58 -8.14
CA ASP A 483 30.51 12.82 -9.24
C ASP A 483 29.49 11.68 -9.50
N GLU A 484 29.58 10.52 -8.85
CA GLU A 484 28.68 9.36 -9.08
C GLU A 484 27.77 9.01 -7.88
N ARG A 485 27.35 10.00 -7.08
CA ARG A 485 26.42 9.77 -5.97
C ARG A 485 24.95 9.64 -6.39
N LEU A 486 24.54 8.63 -7.19
CA LEU A 486 23.16 8.07 -7.23
C LEU A 486 22.87 7.15 -8.44
N SER A 487 23.59 6.05 -8.67
CA SER A 487 22.89 4.82 -9.13
C SER A 487 23.70 3.59 -8.80
N SER A 488 23.12 2.73 -7.99
CA SER A 488 23.42 1.30 -8.07
C SER A 488 22.36 0.57 -7.25
N LYS A 489 21.33 0.06 -7.92
CA LYS A 489 20.70 -1.18 -7.45
C LYS A 489 21.28 -2.29 -8.29
N LYS A 490 22.01 -3.18 -7.62
CA LYS A 490 22.46 -4.46 -8.18
C LYS A 490 21.25 -5.22 -8.70
N VAL A 491 21.41 -5.81 -9.88
CA VAL A 491 20.47 -6.72 -10.52
C VAL A 491 20.19 -7.89 -9.58
N VAL A 492 18.96 -7.95 -9.06
CA VAL A 492 18.36 -9.19 -8.56
C VAL A 492 17.89 -9.97 -9.79
N GLN A 493 18.28 -11.23 -9.87
CA GLN A 493 17.94 -12.15 -10.97
C GLN A 493 16.43 -12.17 -11.24
N SER A 494 16.07 -12.11 -12.54
CA SER A 494 14.77 -12.46 -13.11
C SER A 494 13.56 -11.75 -12.45
N GLN A 495 13.33 -10.47 -12.74
CA GLN A 495 12.03 -9.86 -12.46
C GLN A 495 10.96 -10.47 -13.35
N SER A 496 9.99 -11.12 -12.71
CA SER A 496 8.72 -11.56 -13.31
C SER A 496 7.80 -10.35 -13.57
N HIS A 497 6.65 -10.59 -14.19
CA HIS A 497 5.57 -9.62 -14.34
C HIS A 497 5.36 -8.76 -13.06
N ASN A 498 5.26 -7.44 -13.23
CA ASN A 498 5.03 -6.41 -12.18
C ASN A 498 6.22 -6.02 -11.28
N GLY A 499 7.47 -6.40 -11.58
CA GLY A 499 8.66 -5.87 -10.89
C GLY A 499 8.95 -6.46 -9.51
N LEU A 500 8.21 -7.49 -9.09
CA LEU A 500 8.45 -8.25 -7.86
C LEU A 500 9.37 -9.46 -8.10
N PRO A 501 10.18 -9.88 -7.11
CA PRO A 501 11.00 -11.08 -7.22
C PRO A 501 10.16 -12.37 -7.20
N LYS A 502 10.69 -13.44 -7.81
CA LYS A 502 10.19 -14.80 -7.61
C LYS A 502 10.49 -15.28 -6.19
N LEU A 503 9.60 -16.10 -5.63
CA LEU A 503 9.82 -16.73 -4.32
C LEU A 503 11.03 -17.68 -4.39
N PRO A 504 12.09 -17.50 -3.58
CA PRO A 504 13.22 -18.42 -3.57
C PRO A 504 12.83 -19.78 -3.01
N LEU A 505 13.58 -20.82 -3.39
CA LEU A 505 13.52 -22.12 -2.74
C LEU A 505 14.55 -22.14 -1.59
N PRO A 506 14.15 -22.42 -0.35
CA PRO A 506 15.10 -22.48 0.75
C PRO A 506 16.11 -23.62 0.59
N ASP A 507 17.30 -23.42 1.17
CA ASP A 507 18.28 -24.49 1.32
C ASP A 507 17.73 -25.58 2.27
N LEU A 508 17.88 -26.84 1.86
CA LEU A 508 17.33 -27.99 2.58
C LEU A 508 18.00 -28.14 3.95
N LYS A 509 19.33 -28.05 4.01
CA LYS A 509 20.09 -28.21 5.25
C LYS A 509 19.67 -27.18 6.29
N SER A 510 19.68 -25.90 5.91
CA SER A 510 19.28 -24.81 6.79
C SER A 510 17.82 -24.95 7.24
N THR A 511 16.95 -25.45 6.36
CA THR A 511 15.54 -25.71 6.71
C THR A 511 15.42 -26.80 7.77
N LEU A 512 16.16 -27.91 7.64
CA LEU A 512 16.10 -29.02 8.58
C LEU A 512 16.70 -28.68 9.95
N GLU A 513 17.80 -27.92 9.98
CA GLU A 513 18.39 -27.40 11.24
C GLU A 513 17.39 -26.52 12.01
N ARG A 514 16.64 -25.67 11.28
CA ARG A 514 15.59 -24.83 11.87
C ARG A 514 14.33 -25.61 12.21
N TYR A 515 14.02 -26.64 11.44
CA TYR A 515 12.94 -27.56 11.76
C TYR A 515 13.19 -28.22 13.12
N TYR A 516 14.40 -28.73 13.38
CA TYR A 516 14.78 -29.25 14.70
C TYR A 516 14.51 -28.23 15.81
N SER A 517 15.03 -27.01 15.65
CA SER A 517 14.81 -25.91 16.61
C SER A 517 13.32 -25.60 16.85
N SER A 518 12.47 -25.80 15.84
CA SER A 518 11.03 -25.52 15.94
C SER A 518 10.23 -26.64 16.60
N VAL A 519 10.80 -27.85 16.74
CA VAL A 519 10.14 -28.98 17.41
C VAL A 519 10.75 -29.31 18.77
N GLU A 520 11.92 -28.73 19.09
CA GLU A 520 12.70 -29.04 20.29
C GLU A 520 11.90 -28.91 21.59
N ALA A 521 11.04 -27.89 21.67
CA ALA A 521 10.22 -27.60 22.84
C ALA A 521 9.14 -28.67 23.15
N PHE A 522 8.92 -29.63 22.26
CA PHE A 522 7.81 -30.59 22.33
C PHE A 522 8.24 -32.05 22.42
N GLY A 523 9.55 -32.30 22.49
CA GLY A 523 10.14 -33.64 22.54
C GLY A 523 10.77 -33.96 23.89
N THR A 524 10.71 -35.24 24.26
CA THR A 524 11.58 -35.79 25.29
C THR A 524 13.02 -35.92 24.77
N GLU A 525 14.01 -36.04 25.65
CA GLU A 525 15.41 -36.21 25.25
C GLU A 525 15.63 -37.40 24.28
N ALA A 526 14.89 -38.50 24.49
CA ALA A 526 14.92 -39.65 23.60
C ALA A 526 14.32 -39.35 22.21
N GLU A 527 13.18 -38.66 22.16
CA GLU A 527 12.55 -38.25 20.90
C GLU A 527 13.42 -37.24 20.16
N LEU A 528 14.03 -36.28 20.85
CA LEU A 528 14.92 -35.29 20.23
C LEU A 528 16.16 -35.94 19.62
N ARG A 529 16.80 -36.88 20.31
CA ARG A 529 17.89 -37.70 19.72
C ARG A 529 17.43 -38.42 18.47
N MET A 530 16.24 -39.01 18.50
CA MET A 530 15.67 -39.71 17.35
C MET A 530 15.36 -38.76 16.19
N THR A 531 14.76 -37.59 16.45
CA THR A 531 14.46 -36.59 15.42
C THR A 531 15.74 -36.02 14.81
N GLN A 532 16.79 -35.77 15.62
CA GLN A 532 18.10 -35.37 15.11
C GLN A 532 18.68 -36.44 14.18
N GLN A 533 18.64 -37.70 14.60
CA GLN A 533 19.09 -38.81 13.75
C GLN A 533 18.27 -38.91 12.45
N VAL A 534 16.95 -38.74 12.51
CA VAL A 534 16.09 -38.73 11.32
C VAL A 534 16.47 -37.60 10.36
N ILE A 535 16.81 -36.42 10.89
CA ILE A 535 17.27 -35.29 10.08
C ILE A 535 18.63 -35.58 9.45
N ASP A 536 19.57 -36.11 10.22
CA ASP A 536 20.93 -36.44 9.76
C ASP A 536 20.93 -37.55 8.71
N ASP A 537 20.07 -38.55 8.89
CA ASP A 537 19.85 -39.62 7.91
C ASP A 537 19.20 -39.07 6.63
N PHE A 538 18.24 -38.15 6.76
CA PHE A 538 17.49 -37.61 5.62
C PHE A 538 18.30 -36.62 4.78
N ILE A 539 19.05 -35.69 5.39
CA ILE A 539 19.65 -34.54 4.70
C ILE A 539 20.55 -34.89 3.50
N ASN A 540 21.23 -36.04 3.56
CA ASN A 540 22.12 -36.54 2.50
C ASN A 540 21.57 -37.79 1.80
N SER A 541 20.30 -38.14 2.04
CA SER A 541 19.64 -39.32 1.44
C SER A 541 19.27 -39.09 -0.03
N GLU A 542 19.15 -40.18 -0.79
CA GLU A 542 18.64 -40.13 -2.18
C GLU A 542 17.22 -39.56 -2.21
N GLU A 543 16.40 -39.88 -1.20
CA GLU A 543 15.05 -39.37 -1.05
C GLU A 543 15.03 -37.84 -0.91
N ALA A 544 15.91 -37.27 -0.09
CA ALA A 544 16.02 -35.82 0.07
C ALA A 544 16.43 -35.13 -1.24
N TYR A 545 17.46 -35.63 -1.92
CA TYR A 545 17.88 -35.09 -3.23
C TYR A 545 16.75 -35.17 -4.26
N LYS A 546 15.99 -36.28 -4.26
CA LYS A 546 14.85 -36.48 -5.15
C LYS A 546 13.72 -35.49 -4.87
N LEU A 547 13.32 -35.30 -3.61
CA LEU A 547 12.23 -34.40 -3.25
C LEU A 547 12.62 -32.93 -3.43
N GLN A 548 13.83 -32.53 -3.01
CA GLN A 548 14.37 -31.20 -3.26
C GLN A 548 14.51 -30.92 -4.76
N GLY A 549 14.96 -31.92 -5.54
CA GLY A 549 15.08 -31.85 -6.98
C GLY A 549 13.73 -31.62 -7.69
N ARG A 550 12.63 -32.20 -7.18
CA ARG A 550 11.27 -31.93 -7.70
C ARG A 550 10.82 -30.51 -7.43
N LEU A 551 11.10 -29.97 -6.23
CA LEU A 551 10.82 -28.56 -5.96
C LEU A 551 11.69 -27.63 -6.82
N LEU A 552 12.98 -27.96 -7.00
CA LEU A 552 13.88 -27.21 -7.87
C LEU A 552 13.42 -27.25 -9.33
N ALA A 553 12.90 -28.37 -9.81
CA ALA A 553 12.29 -28.46 -11.14
C ALA A 553 11.11 -27.49 -11.29
N ARG A 554 10.27 -27.33 -10.25
CA ARG A 554 9.20 -26.32 -10.24
C ARG A 554 9.71 -24.88 -10.24
N VAL A 555 10.83 -24.60 -9.57
CA VAL A 555 11.48 -23.27 -9.59
C VAL A 555 12.00 -22.94 -10.99
N ASN A 556 12.54 -23.94 -11.68
CA ASN A 556 13.11 -23.81 -13.02
C ASN A 556 12.07 -23.92 -14.15
N ASP A 557 10.81 -24.25 -13.82
CA ASP A 557 9.73 -24.33 -14.81
C ASP A 557 9.34 -22.91 -15.27
N PRO A 558 9.53 -22.57 -16.56
CA PRO A 558 9.23 -21.23 -17.06
C PRO A 558 7.73 -20.91 -17.07
N THR A 559 6.86 -21.92 -16.97
CA THR A 559 5.40 -21.74 -16.92
C THR A 559 4.88 -21.40 -15.52
N LEU A 560 5.71 -21.58 -14.49
CA LEU A 560 5.37 -21.28 -13.12
C LEU A 560 6.01 -19.94 -12.69
N ASP A 561 5.18 -18.97 -12.32
CA ASP A 561 5.70 -17.71 -11.78
C ASP A 561 6.15 -17.86 -10.31
N CYS A 562 5.60 -18.85 -9.60
CA CYS A 562 5.89 -19.15 -8.20
C CYS A 562 5.77 -20.65 -7.95
N TRP A 563 6.85 -21.28 -7.48
CA TRP A 563 6.92 -22.73 -7.28
C TRP A 563 5.90 -23.24 -6.24
N LEU A 564 5.55 -22.38 -5.27
CA LEU A 564 4.69 -22.70 -4.13
C LEU A 564 3.19 -22.47 -4.39
N ALA A 565 2.82 -21.53 -5.27
CA ALA A 565 1.45 -20.99 -5.31
C ALA A 565 0.37 -22.07 -5.46
N ASP A 566 0.51 -22.98 -6.44
CA ASP A 566 -0.51 -23.99 -6.71
C ASP A 566 -0.49 -25.13 -5.68
N LEU A 567 0.70 -25.50 -5.17
CA LEU A 567 0.86 -26.44 -4.06
C LEU A 567 0.19 -25.94 -2.79
N TYR A 568 0.35 -24.65 -2.52
CA TYR A 568 -0.28 -23.99 -1.39
C TYR A 568 -1.80 -23.97 -1.54
N ASN A 569 -2.32 -23.50 -2.69
CA ASN A 569 -3.75 -23.35 -2.92
C ASN A 569 -4.50 -24.69 -2.86
N SER A 570 -3.96 -25.72 -3.51
CA SER A 570 -4.51 -27.07 -3.53
C SER A 570 -4.61 -27.65 -2.10
N SER A 571 -3.46 -27.85 -1.45
CA SER A 571 -3.39 -28.50 -0.14
C SER A 571 -4.04 -27.73 1.01
N ASN A 572 -4.07 -26.39 0.94
CA ASN A 572 -4.65 -25.58 2.01
C ASN A 572 -6.12 -25.27 1.82
N PHE A 573 -6.65 -25.36 0.60
CA PHE A 573 -8.02 -24.94 0.33
C PHE A 573 -8.74 -25.87 -0.64
N LEU A 574 -8.27 -26.05 -1.87
CA LEU A 574 -9.06 -26.63 -2.96
C LEU A 574 -9.26 -28.15 -2.83
N ASP A 575 -8.28 -28.88 -2.31
CA ASP A 575 -8.33 -30.35 -2.17
C ASP A 575 -8.98 -30.79 -0.85
N ARG A 576 -9.32 -29.84 0.03
CA ARG A 576 -9.84 -30.16 1.36
C ARG A 576 -11.32 -30.48 1.29
N ASN A 577 -11.68 -31.72 1.63
CA ASN A 577 -13.08 -32.09 1.82
C ASN A 577 -13.60 -31.65 3.20
N VAL A 578 -13.80 -30.35 3.39
CA VAL A 578 -14.39 -29.76 4.60
C VAL A 578 -15.38 -28.65 4.23
N PRO A 579 -16.42 -28.40 5.04
CA PRO A 579 -17.26 -27.22 4.91
C PRO A 579 -16.47 -25.91 4.85
N LEU A 580 -16.89 -24.97 3.98
CA LEU A 580 -16.29 -23.63 3.95
C LEU A 580 -16.64 -22.83 5.20
N VAL A 581 -17.89 -22.88 5.67
CA VAL A 581 -18.22 -22.29 6.97
C VAL A 581 -18.26 -23.40 8.02
N PRO A 582 -17.54 -23.27 9.14
CA PRO A 582 -16.68 -22.14 9.52
C PRO A 582 -15.18 -22.32 9.18
N PHE A 583 -14.78 -23.40 8.49
CA PHE A 583 -13.37 -23.83 8.45
C PHE A 583 -12.54 -23.33 7.26
N GLY A 584 -13.17 -22.68 6.29
CA GLY A 584 -12.58 -22.15 5.05
C GLY A 584 -12.95 -20.70 4.75
N SER A 585 -13.79 -20.07 5.57
CA SER A 585 -14.20 -18.67 5.48
C SER A 585 -13.62 -17.82 6.61
N PHE A 586 -13.40 -16.54 6.37
CA PHE A 586 -13.11 -15.54 7.39
C PHE A 586 -14.12 -14.39 7.30
N PHE A 587 -14.22 -13.58 8.34
CA PHE A 587 -15.11 -12.42 8.36
C PHE A 587 -14.43 -11.17 8.90
N TYR A 588 -15.01 -10.02 8.53
CA TYR A 588 -14.76 -8.71 9.09
C TYR A 588 -16.08 -7.99 9.34
N THR A 589 -16.14 -7.17 10.38
CA THR A 589 -17.24 -6.20 10.53
C THR A 589 -16.73 -4.80 10.23
N HIS A 590 -17.55 -4.05 9.49
CA HIS A 590 -17.25 -2.65 9.23
C HIS A 590 -17.36 -1.84 10.53
N LYS A 591 -16.58 -0.76 10.64
CA LYS A 591 -16.71 0.17 11.77
C LYS A 591 -18.13 0.75 11.83
N LEU A 592 -18.61 1.00 13.05
CA LEU A 592 -19.92 1.61 13.28
C LEU A 592 -19.91 3.07 12.78
N SER A 593 -20.87 3.42 11.92
CA SER A 593 -21.03 4.79 11.42
C SER A 593 -21.37 5.76 12.56
N LYS A 594 -21.01 7.04 12.36
CA LYS A 594 -21.45 8.13 13.24
C LYS A 594 -22.96 8.37 13.16
N PHE A 595 -23.57 8.05 12.02
CA PHE A 595 -25.00 8.18 11.78
C PHE A 595 -25.65 6.81 11.67
N GLN A 596 -26.87 6.67 12.19
CA GLN A 596 -27.65 5.45 12.02
C GLN A 596 -28.17 5.39 10.59
N HIS A 597 -27.97 4.26 9.91
CA HIS A 597 -28.46 4.03 8.56
C HIS A 597 -29.53 2.95 8.61
N THR A 598 -30.55 3.06 7.77
CA THR A 598 -31.44 1.93 7.48
C THR A 598 -30.66 0.79 6.78
N GLN A 599 -31.24 -0.41 6.79
CA GLN A 599 -30.66 -1.57 6.09
C GLN A 599 -30.47 -1.30 4.58
N ALA A 600 -31.47 -0.73 3.92
CA ALA A 600 -31.41 -0.41 2.49
C ALA A 600 -30.36 0.66 2.17
N GLU A 601 -30.26 1.71 3.00
CA GLU A 601 -29.22 2.74 2.84
C GLU A 601 -27.83 2.15 2.98
N ARG A 602 -27.60 1.34 4.03
CA ARG A 602 -26.30 0.69 4.22
C ARG A 602 -25.96 -0.23 3.05
N ALA A 603 -26.92 -1.02 2.55
CA ALA A 603 -26.72 -1.88 1.40
C ALA A 603 -26.39 -1.08 0.13
N ALA A 604 -27.07 0.04 -0.12
CA ALA A 604 -26.80 0.92 -1.25
C ALA A 604 -25.41 1.60 -1.17
N ILE A 605 -24.98 2.03 0.01
CA ILE A 605 -23.62 2.56 0.23
C ILE A 605 -22.58 1.50 -0.13
N ILE A 606 -22.74 0.28 0.38
CA ILE A 606 -21.78 -0.82 0.16
C ILE A 606 -21.75 -1.22 -1.31
N ALA A 607 -22.91 -1.40 -1.95
CA ALA A 607 -23.00 -1.77 -3.35
C ALA A 607 -22.32 -0.73 -4.25
N LYS A 608 -22.56 0.56 -4.00
CA LYS A 608 -21.93 1.66 -4.74
C LYS A 608 -20.42 1.71 -4.49
N ALA A 609 -19.98 1.61 -3.23
CA ALA A 609 -18.56 1.66 -2.89
C ALA A 609 -17.79 0.46 -3.47
N ALA A 610 -18.38 -0.74 -3.43
CA ALA A 610 -17.79 -1.95 -4.01
C ALA A 610 -17.70 -1.86 -5.55
N LEU A 611 -18.70 -1.27 -6.21
CA LEU A 611 -18.67 -1.02 -7.65
C LEU A 611 -17.54 -0.05 -8.02
N LEU A 612 -17.45 1.10 -7.35
CA LEU A 612 -16.39 2.08 -7.60
C LEU A 612 -15.00 1.48 -7.37
N TYR A 613 -14.82 0.72 -6.27
CA TYR A 613 -13.56 0.05 -6.02
C TYR A 613 -13.22 -1.00 -7.09
N LYS A 614 -14.22 -1.72 -7.62
CA LYS A 614 -14.03 -2.64 -8.74
C LYS A 614 -13.59 -1.90 -10.00
N GLU A 615 -14.22 -0.77 -10.33
CA GLU A 615 -13.87 0.05 -11.50
C GLU A 615 -12.44 0.63 -11.36
N ASP A 616 -12.09 1.16 -10.19
CA ASP A 616 -10.74 1.65 -9.87
C ASP A 616 -9.69 0.52 -9.96
N LEU A 617 -10.06 -0.69 -9.53
CA LEU A 617 -9.19 -1.85 -9.60
C LEU A 617 -8.96 -2.30 -11.05
N GLU A 618 -10.03 -2.38 -11.85
CA GLU A 618 -9.98 -2.82 -13.25
C GLU A 618 -9.32 -1.78 -14.17
N SER A 619 -9.39 -0.49 -13.82
CA SER A 619 -8.70 0.60 -14.52
C SER A 619 -7.23 0.78 -14.11
N GLY A 620 -6.77 0.08 -13.06
CA GLY A 620 -5.39 0.14 -12.58
C GLY A 620 -5.06 1.34 -11.68
N VAL A 621 -6.09 2.02 -11.15
CA VAL A 621 -5.95 3.15 -10.21
C VAL A 621 -5.50 2.67 -8.82
N ILE A 622 -5.92 1.47 -8.41
CA ILE A 622 -5.58 0.92 -7.09
C ILE A 622 -4.09 0.57 -7.00
N SER A 623 -3.37 1.30 -6.15
CA SER A 623 -1.96 1.04 -5.85
C SER A 623 -1.79 -0.12 -4.84
N PRO A 624 -0.73 -0.93 -4.96
CA PRO A 624 -0.40 -1.96 -3.97
C PRO A 624 -0.06 -1.36 -2.59
N ASP A 625 -0.46 -2.06 -1.53
CA ASP A 625 0.02 -1.76 -0.18
C ASP A 625 1.54 -1.98 -0.07
N ILE A 626 2.21 -1.23 0.79
CA ILE A 626 3.64 -1.38 1.05
C ILE A 626 3.88 -2.38 2.17
N LEU A 627 4.59 -3.46 1.85
CA LEU A 627 5.06 -4.46 2.79
C LEU A 627 6.58 -4.36 2.88
N GLN A 628 7.12 -4.00 4.06
CA GLN A 628 8.57 -4.00 4.32
C GLN A 628 9.36 -3.12 3.33
N GLY A 629 8.81 -1.94 2.99
CA GLY A 629 9.42 -0.98 2.07
C GLY A 629 9.35 -1.37 0.58
N GLN A 630 8.58 -2.40 0.22
CA GLN A 630 8.32 -2.79 -1.18
C GLN A 630 6.81 -2.93 -1.45
N PRO A 631 6.35 -2.71 -2.70
CA PRO A 631 4.99 -3.02 -3.10
C PRO A 631 4.64 -4.49 -2.81
N SER A 632 3.43 -4.74 -2.33
CA SER A 632 2.88 -6.09 -2.20
C SER A 632 2.31 -6.59 -3.53
N CYS A 633 2.23 -7.91 -3.68
CA CYS A 633 1.69 -8.56 -4.85
C CYS A 633 0.16 -8.37 -4.95
N THR A 634 -0.29 -7.81 -6.07
CA THR A 634 -1.72 -7.59 -6.37
C THR A 634 -2.36 -8.72 -7.16
N TYR A 635 -1.65 -9.83 -7.42
CA TYR A 635 -2.13 -10.92 -8.28
C TYR A 635 -3.49 -11.47 -7.85
N LEU A 636 -3.76 -11.54 -6.54
CA LEU A 636 -5.00 -12.07 -6.00
C LEU A 636 -6.19 -11.12 -6.14
N PHE A 637 -5.97 -9.83 -6.42
CA PHE A 637 -7.06 -8.83 -6.45
C PHE A 637 -8.10 -9.15 -7.53
N LYS A 638 -7.68 -9.84 -8.60
CA LYS A 638 -8.56 -10.29 -9.67
C LYS A 638 -9.65 -11.29 -9.23
N TYR A 639 -9.51 -11.87 -8.02
CA TYR A 639 -10.47 -12.79 -7.43
C TYR A 639 -11.47 -12.11 -6.45
N LEU A 640 -11.34 -10.80 -6.20
CA LEU A 640 -12.26 -10.06 -5.32
C LEU A 640 -13.68 -10.03 -5.89
N PHE A 641 -13.82 -9.69 -7.16
CA PHE A 641 -15.12 -9.56 -7.82
C PHE A 641 -15.32 -10.65 -8.85
N ASN A 642 -16.60 -10.90 -9.17
CA ASN A 642 -16.99 -11.80 -10.26
C ASN A 642 -16.33 -13.18 -10.17
N THR A 643 -16.17 -13.69 -8.96
CA THR A 643 -15.46 -14.95 -8.69
C THR A 643 -16.32 -15.86 -7.84
N SER A 644 -16.21 -17.16 -8.06
CA SER A 644 -16.84 -18.20 -7.25
C SER A 644 -15.93 -19.40 -7.17
N ARG A 645 -15.95 -20.08 -6.04
CA ARG A 645 -15.44 -21.43 -5.91
C ARG A 645 -16.52 -22.41 -6.36
N LYS A 646 -16.15 -23.35 -7.21
CA LYS A 646 -17.04 -24.42 -7.67
C LYS A 646 -16.64 -25.73 -6.99
N PRO A 647 -17.56 -26.37 -6.25
CA PRO A 647 -17.29 -27.67 -5.64
C PRO A 647 -17.04 -28.73 -6.71
N CYS A 648 -16.04 -29.57 -6.52
CA CYS A 648 -15.72 -30.67 -7.43
C CYS A 648 -15.33 -31.92 -6.63
N ILE A 649 -15.55 -33.10 -7.20
CA ILE A 649 -15.03 -34.34 -6.61
C ILE A 649 -13.51 -34.33 -6.74
N GLY A 650 -12.80 -34.38 -5.60
CA GLY A 650 -11.35 -34.31 -5.53
C GLY A 650 -10.86 -32.89 -5.21
N SER A 651 -10.78 -32.02 -6.22
CA SER A 651 -10.25 -30.66 -6.08
C SER A 651 -11.20 -29.62 -6.65
N ASP A 652 -11.61 -28.66 -5.82
CA ASP A 652 -12.46 -27.54 -6.23
C ASP A 652 -11.74 -26.61 -7.23
N ILE A 653 -12.51 -25.90 -8.04
CA ILE A 653 -11.96 -24.93 -9.00
C ILE A 653 -12.47 -23.52 -8.71
N ILE A 654 -11.66 -22.51 -9.06
CA ILE A 654 -12.04 -21.10 -8.94
C ILE A 654 -12.45 -20.59 -10.31
N GLU A 655 -13.72 -20.24 -10.45
CA GLU A 655 -14.28 -19.70 -11.68
C GLU A 655 -14.40 -18.18 -11.59
N ARG A 656 -14.04 -17.49 -12.69
CA ARG A 656 -14.17 -16.04 -12.84
C ARG A 656 -15.14 -15.74 -13.97
N PHE A 657 -15.95 -14.70 -13.78
CA PHE A 657 -17.00 -14.28 -14.69
C PHE A 657 -16.82 -12.79 -15.06
N PRO A 658 -15.70 -12.43 -15.72
CA PRO A 658 -15.44 -11.04 -16.09
C PRO A 658 -16.57 -10.47 -16.96
N GLY A 659 -16.88 -9.18 -16.78
CA GLY A 659 -17.97 -8.51 -17.50
C GLY A 659 -19.36 -8.62 -16.86
N ASN A 660 -19.53 -9.42 -15.79
CA ASN A 660 -20.76 -9.37 -15.00
C ASN A 660 -20.90 -8.01 -14.30
N ASN A 661 -22.00 -7.33 -14.61
CA ASN A 661 -22.34 -5.97 -14.16
C ASN A 661 -23.63 -5.96 -13.31
N TYR A 662 -23.80 -7.00 -12.50
CA TYR A 662 -24.91 -7.15 -11.56
C TYR A 662 -24.37 -7.70 -10.24
N ILE A 663 -25.07 -7.41 -9.15
CA ILE A 663 -24.97 -8.15 -7.90
C ILE A 663 -26.15 -9.12 -7.82
N VAL A 664 -26.05 -10.13 -6.98
CA VAL A 664 -27.26 -10.84 -6.54
C VAL A 664 -27.49 -10.46 -5.09
N VAL A 665 -28.74 -10.45 -4.69
CA VAL A 665 -29.18 -10.11 -3.35
C VAL A 665 -29.90 -11.33 -2.79
N LEU A 666 -29.54 -11.72 -1.57
CA LEU A 666 -30.17 -12.75 -0.79
C LEU A 666 -31.03 -12.09 0.29
N TRP A 667 -32.32 -12.39 0.28
CA TRP A 667 -33.26 -11.95 1.31
C TRP A 667 -34.14 -13.14 1.69
N ARG A 668 -34.06 -13.57 2.96
CA ARG A 668 -34.76 -14.76 3.48
C ARG A 668 -34.51 -16.00 2.62
N GLY A 669 -33.27 -16.15 2.13
CA GLY A 669 -32.78 -17.24 1.27
C GLY A 669 -33.27 -17.21 -0.18
N ARG A 670 -34.08 -16.21 -0.56
CA ARG A 670 -34.47 -15.96 -1.96
C ARG A 670 -33.39 -15.17 -2.66
N VAL A 671 -33.28 -15.38 -3.97
CA VAL A 671 -32.15 -14.94 -4.78
C VAL A 671 -32.64 -13.94 -5.82
N PHE A 672 -32.11 -12.71 -5.80
CA PHE A 672 -32.52 -11.63 -6.69
C PHE A 672 -31.32 -11.13 -7.49
N LYS A 673 -31.41 -11.10 -8.80
CA LYS A 673 -30.41 -10.45 -9.65
C LYS A 673 -30.73 -8.95 -9.73
N VAL A 674 -29.76 -8.12 -9.35
CA VAL A 674 -29.86 -6.66 -9.37
C VAL A 674 -28.76 -6.08 -10.25
N PRO A 675 -29.10 -5.42 -11.37
CA PRO A 675 -28.12 -4.80 -12.24
C PRO A 675 -27.42 -3.64 -11.51
N LEU A 676 -26.16 -3.41 -11.81
CA LEU A 676 -25.40 -2.26 -11.31
C LEU A 676 -25.42 -1.08 -12.29
N TYR A 677 -25.84 -1.32 -13.54
CA TYR A 677 -25.94 -0.32 -14.59
C TYR A 677 -27.30 -0.39 -15.27
N TYR A 678 -27.75 0.75 -15.79
CA TYR A 678 -28.93 0.84 -16.63
C TYR A 678 -28.66 1.81 -17.78
N ASN A 679 -28.94 1.38 -19.02
CA ASN A 679 -28.64 2.13 -20.24
C ASN A 679 -27.18 2.65 -20.32
N GLY A 680 -26.22 1.85 -19.84
CA GLY A 680 -24.79 2.19 -19.86
C GLY A 680 -24.30 3.08 -18.72
N SER A 681 -25.17 3.56 -17.83
CA SER A 681 -24.77 4.37 -16.66
C SER A 681 -24.93 3.57 -15.35
N PRO A 682 -24.04 3.74 -14.37
CA PRO A 682 -24.21 3.14 -13.04
C PRO A 682 -25.53 3.56 -12.39
N LEU A 683 -26.17 2.66 -11.64
CA LEU A 683 -27.35 2.99 -10.86
C LEU A 683 -26.99 4.00 -9.76
N SER A 684 -27.86 5.01 -9.58
CA SER A 684 -27.69 5.99 -8.52
C SER A 684 -27.92 5.37 -7.13
N PHE A 685 -27.40 6.03 -6.10
CA PHE A 685 -27.63 5.64 -4.70
C PHE A 685 -29.12 5.49 -4.38
N VAL A 686 -29.93 6.48 -4.77
CA VAL A 686 -31.39 6.49 -4.56
C VAL A 686 -32.07 5.28 -5.22
N ARG A 687 -31.64 4.90 -6.44
CA ARG A 687 -32.16 3.71 -7.13
C ARG A 687 -31.76 2.42 -6.42
N LEU A 688 -30.50 2.27 -6.03
CA LEU A 688 -30.04 1.10 -5.27
C LEU A 688 -30.78 0.97 -3.94
N LYS A 689 -30.94 2.07 -3.17
CA LYS A 689 -31.73 2.10 -1.93
C LYS A 689 -33.16 1.62 -2.19
N GLY A 690 -33.84 2.20 -3.19
CA GLY A 690 -35.20 1.82 -3.55
C GLY A 690 -35.32 0.35 -3.98
N ILE A 691 -34.34 -0.21 -4.70
CA ILE A 691 -34.30 -1.63 -5.06
C ILE A 691 -34.24 -2.52 -3.81
N PHE A 692 -33.35 -2.20 -2.84
CA PHE A 692 -33.25 -2.98 -1.61
C PHE A 692 -34.53 -2.88 -0.77
N GLU A 693 -35.14 -1.70 -0.66
CA GLU A 693 -36.45 -1.51 -0.01
C GLU A 693 -37.53 -2.35 -0.69
N TRP A 694 -37.57 -2.31 -2.02
CA TRP A 694 -38.54 -3.08 -2.81
C TRP A 694 -38.39 -4.58 -2.57
N ILE A 695 -37.16 -5.12 -2.60
CA ILE A 695 -36.88 -6.54 -2.32
C ILE A 695 -37.39 -6.90 -0.93
N MET A 696 -37.11 -6.11 0.09
CA MET A 696 -37.53 -6.39 1.46
C MET A 696 -39.07 -6.33 1.63
N GLN A 697 -39.74 -5.40 0.96
CA GLN A 697 -41.19 -5.16 1.08
C GLN A 697 -42.07 -6.10 0.24
N ASN A 698 -41.58 -6.56 -0.93
CA ASN A 698 -42.40 -7.29 -1.90
C ASN A 698 -42.13 -8.81 -1.93
N SER A 699 -41.13 -9.29 -1.18
CA SER A 699 -40.80 -10.71 -1.09
C SER A 699 -41.65 -11.43 -0.04
N ASN A 700 -42.90 -11.72 -0.40
CA ASN A 700 -43.85 -12.43 0.48
C ASN A 700 -43.64 -13.96 0.41
N GLY A 701 -43.62 -14.63 1.57
CA GLY A 701 -43.55 -16.10 1.70
C GLY A 701 -42.60 -16.59 2.79
N ASP A 702 -42.46 -17.92 2.88
CA ASP A 702 -41.54 -18.60 3.81
C ASP A 702 -40.07 -18.44 3.38
N GLU A 703 -39.17 -18.53 4.36
CA GLU A 703 -37.71 -18.49 4.17
C GLU A 703 -37.23 -19.74 3.41
N LEU A 704 -36.45 -19.54 2.34
CA LEU A 704 -35.81 -20.64 1.62
C LEU A 704 -34.50 -21.02 2.30
N GLN A 705 -34.26 -22.32 2.49
CA GLN A 705 -33.07 -22.80 3.19
C GLN A 705 -31.93 -23.19 2.25
N VAL A 706 -32.09 -23.02 0.93
CA VAL A 706 -31.19 -23.59 -0.10
C VAL A 706 -29.74 -23.13 0.05
N GLY A 707 -29.49 -21.90 0.51
CA GLY A 707 -28.13 -21.38 0.74
C GLY A 707 -27.30 -22.23 1.70
N ILE A 708 -27.95 -22.95 2.62
CA ILE A 708 -27.27 -23.82 3.60
C ILE A 708 -26.45 -24.93 2.94
N LEU A 709 -26.83 -25.35 1.73
CA LEU A 709 -26.13 -26.42 1.01
C LEU A 709 -24.68 -26.04 0.67
N THR A 710 -24.38 -24.74 0.53
CA THR A 710 -23.00 -24.26 0.34
C THR A 710 -22.10 -24.45 1.56
N SER A 711 -22.68 -24.82 2.71
CA SER A 711 -21.98 -25.18 3.95
C SER A 711 -21.76 -26.69 4.10
N ASP A 712 -22.10 -27.49 3.10
CA ASP A 712 -21.86 -28.93 3.11
C ASP A 712 -20.36 -29.25 2.90
N ASP A 713 -19.96 -30.49 3.14
CA ASP A 713 -18.63 -30.95 2.73
C ASP A 713 -18.50 -30.90 1.19
N ARG A 714 -17.30 -30.61 0.69
CA ARG A 714 -17.09 -30.24 -0.72
C ARG A 714 -17.47 -31.35 -1.70
N THR A 715 -17.22 -32.60 -1.33
CA THR A 715 -17.52 -33.78 -2.16
C THR A 715 -19.01 -34.05 -2.22
N SER A 716 -19.71 -33.91 -1.09
CA SER A 716 -21.17 -34.01 -1.06
C SER A 716 -21.81 -32.86 -1.83
N TRP A 717 -21.30 -31.63 -1.65
CA TRP A 717 -21.79 -30.44 -2.34
C TRP A 717 -21.62 -30.49 -3.86
N ALA A 718 -20.51 -31.05 -4.34
CA ALA A 718 -20.19 -31.18 -5.77
C ALA A 718 -21.19 -32.01 -6.59
N LYS A 719 -22.10 -32.75 -5.93
CA LYS A 719 -23.12 -33.58 -6.60
C LYS A 719 -24.38 -32.80 -6.98
N VAL A 720 -24.41 -31.49 -6.71
CA VAL A 720 -25.53 -30.59 -6.96
C VAL A 720 -25.07 -29.47 -7.94
N ASP A 721 -25.93 -29.01 -8.87
CA ASP A 721 -25.57 -28.10 -9.98
C ASP A 721 -25.94 -26.62 -9.70
N HIS A 722 -25.04 -25.66 -10.00
CA HIS A 722 -25.10 -24.29 -9.45
C HIS A 722 -24.47 -23.15 -10.29
N SER A 723 -24.91 -21.89 -10.04
CA SER A 723 -24.24 -20.66 -10.53
C SER A 723 -24.55 -19.33 -9.76
N GLN A 724 -23.56 -18.41 -9.71
CA GLN A 724 -23.57 -16.90 -9.63
C GLN A 724 -23.58 -16.09 -8.28
N SER A 725 -23.07 -14.83 -8.33
CA SER A 725 -22.49 -13.86 -7.29
C SER A 725 -23.43 -13.25 -6.26
N ILE A 726 -23.10 -12.75 -5.03
CA ILE A 726 -24.08 -12.50 -3.90
C ILE A 726 -23.80 -11.33 -2.90
N VAL A 727 -24.86 -10.65 -2.42
CA VAL A 727 -25.04 -9.69 -1.30
C VAL A 727 -26.16 -10.23 -0.41
N CYS A 728 -26.06 -10.15 0.93
CA CYS A 728 -27.07 -10.72 1.84
C CYS A 728 -27.71 -9.64 2.74
N LEU A 729 -29.04 -9.61 2.78
CA LEU A 729 -29.84 -8.76 3.67
C LEU A 729 -30.37 -9.63 4.82
N ASP A 730 -30.01 -9.30 6.06
CA ASP A 730 -30.34 -10.10 7.24
C ASP A 730 -31.32 -9.40 8.19
N GLU A 731 -32.27 -10.16 8.74
CA GLU A 731 -33.29 -9.66 9.68
C GLU A 731 -32.73 -9.39 11.09
N ALA A 732 -31.50 -9.82 11.38
CA ALA A 732 -30.86 -9.65 12.68
C ALA A 732 -30.45 -8.18 12.95
N SER A 733 -30.31 -7.83 14.24
CA SER A 733 -29.89 -6.50 14.71
C SER A 733 -28.86 -6.62 15.85
N PRO A 734 -27.66 -7.18 15.61
CA PRO A 734 -26.66 -7.39 16.67
C PRO A 734 -26.12 -6.06 17.22
N GLU A 735 -25.92 -5.99 18.54
CA GLU A 735 -25.53 -4.75 19.23
C GLU A 735 -24.13 -4.84 19.85
N THR A 736 -23.76 -5.99 20.41
CA THR A 736 -22.43 -6.19 21.02
C THR A 736 -21.41 -6.71 19.99
N ALA A 737 -20.11 -6.51 20.25
CA ALA A 737 -19.05 -7.03 19.38
C ALA A 737 -19.13 -8.56 19.21
N SER A 738 -19.45 -9.28 20.30
CA SER A 738 -19.62 -10.73 20.27
C SER A 738 -20.85 -11.16 19.45
N GLU A 739 -21.98 -10.47 19.60
CA GLU A 739 -23.17 -10.73 18.78
C GLU A 739 -22.92 -10.47 17.30
N ARG A 740 -22.25 -9.36 16.96
CA ARG A 740 -21.86 -9.06 15.58
C ARG A 740 -20.98 -10.16 15.03
N ALA A 741 -19.88 -10.47 15.71
CA ALA A 741 -18.93 -11.48 15.28
C ALA A 741 -19.59 -12.86 15.08
N HIS A 742 -20.40 -13.29 16.05
CA HIS A 742 -21.15 -14.55 15.93
C HIS A 742 -22.12 -14.52 14.76
N HIS A 743 -22.83 -13.41 14.53
CA HIS A 743 -23.75 -13.28 13.40
C HIS A 743 -23.03 -13.36 12.05
N PHE A 744 -21.96 -12.59 11.83
CA PHE A 744 -21.27 -12.60 10.54
C PHE A 744 -20.51 -13.90 10.27
N HIS A 745 -19.98 -14.55 11.30
CA HIS A 745 -19.19 -15.77 11.14
C HIS A 745 -20.03 -17.06 11.18
N PHE A 746 -21.07 -17.11 12.04
CA PHE A 746 -21.80 -18.33 12.41
C PHE A 746 -23.34 -18.19 12.30
N SER A 747 -23.86 -17.28 11.46
CA SER A 747 -25.31 -17.20 11.19
C SER A 747 -25.90 -18.53 10.70
N ARG A 748 -27.23 -18.59 10.54
CA ARG A 748 -27.99 -19.79 10.09
C ARG A 748 -27.59 -20.37 8.73
N GLY A 749 -26.76 -19.68 7.94
CA GLY A 749 -26.23 -20.15 6.64
C GLY A 749 -27.24 -20.21 5.48
N SER A 750 -28.55 -20.23 5.75
CA SER A 750 -29.63 -20.23 4.75
C SER A 750 -29.63 -18.98 3.85
N ASN A 751 -29.28 -17.83 4.41
CA ASN A 751 -29.21 -16.54 3.72
C ASN A 751 -27.77 -16.17 3.33
N ARG A 752 -26.99 -17.17 2.90
CA ARG A 752 -25.58 -17.03 2.46
C ARG A 752 -25.32 -17.89 1.23
N TRP A 753 -24.19 -17.63 0.59
CA TRP A 753 -23.64 -18.50 -0.44
C TRP A 753 -22.12 -18.59 -0.33
N ASN A 754 -21.67 -19.56 0.45
CA ASN A 754 -20.32 -19.60 0.98
C ASN A 754 -19.23 -19.89 -0.06
N ASP A 755 -19.63 -20.35 -1.25
CA ASP A 755 -18.74 -20.49 -2.41
C ASP A 755 -18.30 -19.15 -3.01
N LYS A 756 -18.91 -18.03 -2.60
CA LYS A 756 -18.52 -16.73 -3.12
C LYS A 756 -17.24 -16.21 -2.50
N SER A 757 -16.36 -15.70 -3.37
CA SER A 757 -15.10 -15.10 -2.93
C SER A 757 -15.34 -13.99 -1.92
N VAL A 758 -16.31 -13.11 -2.20
CA VAL A 758 -16.70 -11.98 -1.36
C VAL A 758 -18.21 -11.96 -1.20
N GLN A 759 -18.67 -11.75 0.04
CA GLN A 759 -20.06 -11.50 0.38
C GLN A 759 -20.14 -10.31 1.35
N PHE A 760 -21.07 -9.39 1.10
CA PHE A 760 -21.42 -8.33 2.04
C PHE A 760 -22.73 -8.68 2.72
N VAL A 761 -22.78 -8.53 4.04
CA VAL A 761 -23.97 -8.80 4.85
C VAL A 761 -24.39 -7.51 5.53
N VAL A 762 -25.69 -7.20 5.48
CA VAL A 762 -26.26 -5.99 6.08
C VAL A 762 -27.46 -6.34 6.95
N CYS A 763 -27.39 -5.97 8.22
CA CYS A 763 -28.39 -6.17 9.25
C CYS A 763 -29.47 -5.07 9.25
N THR A 764 -30.60 -5.32 9.91
CA THR A 764 -31.73 -4.36 9.98
C THR A 764 -31.36 -3.03 10.63
N ASN A 765 -30.45 -3.06 11.61
CA ASN A 765 -29.91 -1.88 12.29
C ASN A 765 -28.78 -1.17 11.52
N GLY A 766 -28.51 -1.59 10.26
CA GLY A 766 -27.46 -1.01 9.43
C GLY A 766 -26.04 -1.43 9.83
N VAL A 767 -25.87 -2.34 10.78
CA VAL A 767 -24.58 -3.02 11.00
C VAL A 767 -24.28 -3.85 9.76
N SER A 768 -23.02 -3.90 9.35
CA SER A 768 -22.61 -4.64 8.17
C SER A 768 -21.23 -5.25 8.31
N GLY A 769 -20.98 -6.26 7.49
CA GLY A 769 -19.72 -6.97 7.46
C GLY A 769 -19.41 -7.58 6.10
N PHE A 770 -18.22 -8.13 6.03
CA PHE A 770 -17.63 -8.81 4.90
C PHE A 770 -17.37 -10.27 5.31
N ILE A 771 -17.67 -11.21 4.41
CA ILE A 771 -17.30 -12.63 4.54
C ILE A 771 -16.53 -13.01 3.28
N GLY A 772 -15.39 -13.69 3.46
CA GLY A 772 -14.55 -14.11 2.35
C GLY A 772 -14.24 -15.60 2.35
N ASP A 773 -14.26 -16.22 1.17
CA ASP A 773 -13.64 -17.54 0.93
C ASP A 773 -12.12 -17.37 0.91
N HIS A 774 -11.43 -18.11 1.78
CA HIS A 774 -9.99 -17.99 1.98
C HIS A 774 -9.16 -18.61 0.84
N SER A 775 -9.79 -19.35 -0.09
CA SER A 775 -9.10 -20.07 -1.18
C SER A 775 -8.13 -19.18 -1.98
N MET A 776 -8.60 -18.02 -2.42
CA MET A 776 -7.84 -17.05 -3.24
C MET A 776 -7.75 -15.66 -2.63
N LEU A 777 -8.14 -15.51 -1.37
CA LEU A 777 -8.06 -14.25 -0.63
C LEU A 777 -7.17 -14.43 0.61
N ASP A 778 -6.26 -13.47 0.82
CA ASP A 778 -5.55 -13.29 2.08
C ASP A 778 -5.96 -11.95 2.71
N ALA A 779 -5.62 -11.70 3.98
CA ALA A 779 -5.95 -10.45 4.67
C ALA A 779 -5.52 -9.20 3.88
N GLY A 780 -4.31 -9.20 3.30
CA GLY A 780 -3.82 -8.11 2.46
C GLY A 780 -4.57 -7.95 1.12
N THR A 781 -5.26 -8.99 0.64
CA THR A 781 -6.06 -8.93 -0.60
C THR A 781 -7.31 -8.06 -0.45
N VAL A 782 -7.93 -8.11 0.74
CA VAL A 782 -9.23 -7.47 1.00
C VAL A 782 -9.10 -6.14 1.74
N LEU A 783 -7.89 -5.80 2.20
CA LEU A 783 -7.61 -4.61 3.01
C LEU A 783 -8.05 -3.31 2.32
N GLY A 784 -7.65 -3.12 1.05
CA GLY A 784 -8.01 -1.95 0.27
C GLY A 784 -9.52 -1.79 0.11
N LEU A 785 -10.21 -2.87 -0.28
CA LEU A 785 -11.67 -2.89 -0.44
C LEU A 785 -12.39 -2.54 0.87
N ASN A 786 -12.00 -3.18 1.98
CA ASN A 786 -12.62 -2.95 3.29
C ASN A 786 -12.40 -1.52 3.79
N ARG A 787 -11.19 -0.95 3.63
CA ARG A 787 -10.91 0.45 3.94
C ARG A 787 -11.74 1.41 3.09
N PHE A 788 -11.88 1.11 1.80
CA PHE A 788 -12.66 1.92 0.86
C PHE A 788 -14.16 1.92 1.22
N VAL A 789 -14.75 0.74 1.42
CA VAL A 789 -16.16 0.61 1.85
C VAL A 789 -16.38 1.29 3.20
N THR A 790 -15.49 1.08 4.17
CA THR A 790 -15.58 1.72 5.49
C THR A 790 -15.51 3.25 5.39
N LYS A 791 -14.67 3.79 4.50
CA LYS A 791 -14.60 5.24 4.25
C LYS A 791 -15.94 5.77 3.77
N PHE A 792 -16.58 5.13 2.78
CA PHE A 792 -17.92 5.51 2.30
C PHE A 792 -18.98 5.42 3.40
N ILE A 793 -18.93 4.36 4.20
CA ILE A 793 -19.79 4.16 5.37
C ILE A 793 -19.67 5.31 6.38
N MET A 794 -18.46 5.79 6.65
CA MET A 794 -18.17 6.85 7.64
C MET A 794 -18.48 8.25 7.14
N GLN A 795 -18.39 8.48 5.83
CA GLN A 795 -18.57 9.79 5.20
C GLN A 795 -20.02 10.06 4.82
N HIS A 796 -20.83 9.02 4.60
CA HIS A 796 -22.22 9.19 4.21
C HIS A 796 -23.03 9.83 5.35
N GLN A 797 -23.63 10.98 5.07
CA GLN A 797 -24.62 11.63 5.93
C GLN A 797 -26.01 11.11 5.57
N GLN A 798 -26.91 11.10 6.55
CA GLN A 798 -28.30 10.68 6.31
C GLN A 798 -28.95 11.63 5.28
N GLU A 799 -29.33 11.09 4.12
CA GLU A 799 -30.16 11.83 3.17
C GLU A 799 -31.61 11.89 3.69
N LEU A 800 -32.29 13.04 3.51
CA LEU A 800 -33.74 13.13 3.74
C LEU A 800 -34.44 12.05 2.90
N ASP A 801 -35.52 11.45 3.40
CA ASP A 801 -36.30 10.43 2.68
C ASP A 801 -36.81 10.97 1.33
N ILE A 802 -35.98 10.84 0.29
CA ILE A 802 -36.38 11.05 -1.08
C ILE A 802 -37.19 9.80 -1.43
N THR A 803 -38.52 9.95 -1.46
CA THR A 803 -39.41 8.87 -1.87
C THR A 803 -38.96 8.29 -3.23
N PRO A 804 -38.91 6.96 -3.40
CA PRO A 804 -38.60 6.29 -4.67
C PRO A 804 -39.54 6.67 -5.83
N SER A 805 -40.62 7.42 -5.56
CA SER A 805 -41.55 7.95 -6.57
C SER A 805 -40.89 8.83 -7.63
N ALA A 806 -39.71 9.40 -7.36
CA ALA A 806 -38.91 10.15 -8.34
C ALA A 806 -38.04 9.25 -9.25
N ALA A 807 -37.91 7.94 -8.98
CA ALA A 807 -36.92 7.05 -9.61
C ALA A 807 -37.45 6.17 -10.76
N GLY A 808 -38.76 6.16 -11.01
CA GLY A 808 -39.43 5.25 -11.97
C GLY A 808 -39.88 3.94 -11.32
N ASP A 809 -40.38 2.98 -12.11
CA ASP A 809 -40.78 1.66 -11.62
C ASP A 809 -39.55 0.83 -11.20
N ILE A 810 -39.36 0.67 -9.89
CA ILE A 810 -38.23 -0.07 -9.30
C ILE A 810 -38.28 -1.57 -9.60
N GLY A 811 -39.48 -2.14 -9.79
CA GLY A 811 -39.65 -3.58 -10.01
C GLY A 811 -38.94 -4.09 -11.26
N VAL A 812 -38.75 -3.21 -12.27
CA VAL A 812 -38.05 -3.53 -13.53
C VAL A 812 -36.58 -3.91 -13.32
N TYR A 813 -35.95 -3.47 -12.22
CA TYR A 813 -34.55 -3.76 -11.91
C TYR A 813 -34.35 -5.04 -11.10
N VAL A 814 -35.43 -5.72 -10.71
CA VAL A 814 -35.35 -6.88 -9.81
C VAL A 814 -35.84 -8.13 -10.52
N ASP A 815 -34.92 -9.09 -10.69
CA ASP A 815 -35.21 -10.40 -11.26
C ASP A 815 -35.02 -11.48 -10.19
N GLU A 816 -36.13 -11.99 -9.61
CA GLU A 816 -36.09 -13.10 -8.65
C GLU A 816 -35.82 -14.42 -9.37
N MET A 817 -34.68 -15.05 -9.05
CA MET A 817 -34.37 -16.39 -9.48
C MET A 817 -35.17 -17.38 -8.63
N LYS A 818 -36.30 -17.85 -9.19
CA LYS A 818 -37.15 -18.83 -8.51
C LYS A 818 -36.44 -20.17 -8.37
N ILE A 819 -36.15 -20.56 -7.13
CA ILE A 819 -35.55 -21.85 -6.82
C ILE A 819 -36.66 -22.88 -6.58
N VAL A 820 -36.57 -24.02 -7.25
CA VAL A 820 -37.43 -25.19 -7.04
C VAL A 820 -36.57 -26.31 -6.49
N THR A 821 -36.94 -26.85 -5.34
CA THR A 821 -36.26 -28.01 -4.75
C THR A 821 -36.97 -29.31 -5.12
N SER A 822 -36.21 -30.39 -5.14
CA SER A 822 -36.77 -31.75 -5.21
C SER A 822 -36.76 -32.37 -3.81
N PRO A 823 -37.55 -33.44 -3.55
CA PRO A 823 -37.54 -34.11 -2.25
C PRO A 823 -36.15 -34.58 -1.80
N TYR A 824 -35.27 -34.92 -2.76
CA TYR A 824 -33.87 -35.24 -2.47
C TYR A 824 -33.11 -34.03 -1.94
N ILE A 825 -33.28 -32.86 -2.56
CA ILE A 825 -32.65 -31.62 -2.13
C ILE A 825 -33.17 -31.18 -0.76
N ASP A 826 -34.46 -31.33 -0.48
CA ASP A 826 -35.03 -31.03 0.85
C ASP A 826 -34.43 -31.91 1.96
N LEU A 827 -34.17 -33.18 1.66
CA LEU A 827 -33.44 -34.08 2.57
C LEU A 827 -31.99 -33.63 2.77
N GLN A 828 -31.30 -33.20 1.70
CA GLN A 828 -29.94 -32.66 1.82
C GLN A 828 -29.91 -31.39 2.66
N ILE A 829 -30.85 -30.46 2.46
CA ILE A 829 -30.99 -29.24 3.26
C ILE A 829 -31.08 -29.61 4.74
N SER A 830 -31.94 -30.57 5.09
CA SER A 830 -32.15 -31.00 6.47
C SER A 830 -30.88 -31.58 7.10
N ARG A 831 -30.19 -32.46 6.37
CA ARG A 831 -28.91 -33.05 6.80
C ARG A 831 -27.83 -31.99 6.98
N VAL A 832 -27.61 -31.14 5.97
CA VAL A 832 -26.56 -30.10 6.01
C VAL A 832 -26.83 -29.09 7.11
N THR A 833 -28.10 -28.74 7.36
CA THR A 833 -28.48 -27.88 8.48
C THR A 833 -28.10 -28.49 9.82
N GLN A 834 -28.31 -29.80 9.99
CA GLN A 834 -27.91 -30.51 11.20
C GLN A 834 -26.39 -30.49 11.37
N ASP A 835 -25.63 -30.82 10.32
CA ASP A 835 -24.17 -30.84 10.34
C ASP A 835 -23.59 -29.44 10.59
N PHE A 836 -24.15 -28.42 9.94
CA PHE A 836 -23.79 -27.02 10.13
C PHE A 836 -23.97 -26.61 11.60
N ASN A 837 -25.14 -26.86 12.18
CA ASN A 837 -25.43 -26.54 13.57
C ASN A 837 -24.48 -27.25 14.54
N VAL A 838 -24.10 -28.51 14.27
CA VAL A 838 -23.08 -29.22 15.05
C VAL A 838 -21.72 -28.53 14.94
N ASN A 839 -21.32 -28.12 13.73
CA ASN A 839 -20.02 -27.48 13.49
C ASN A 839 -19.88 -26.14 14.23
N ILE A 840 -20.95 -25.36 14.36
CA ILE A 840 -20.93 -24.03 14.98
C ILE A 840 -21.44 -23.97 16.42
N LYS A 841 -22.04 -25.05 16.96
CA LYS A 841 -22.80 -25.08 18.22
C LYS A 841 -22.15 -24.32 19.39
N ASP A 842 -20.84 -24.49 19.55
CA ASP A 842 -20.08 -23.90 20.66
C ASP A 842 -19.08 -22.84 20.17
N ALA A 843 -19.14 -22.40 18.91
CA ALA A 843 -18.17 -21.46 18.37
C ALA A 843 -18.43 -20.02 18.87
N ASN A 844 -17.39 -19.39 19.42
CA ASN A 844 -17.50 -18.12 20.14
C ASN A 844 -16.37 -17.15 19.79
N HIS A 845 -16.63 -15.88 20.09
CA HIS A 845 -15.69 -14.78 19.96
C HIS A 845 -15.52 -14.04 21.29
N ALA A 846 -14.32 -13.50 21.51
CA ALA A 846 -14.04 -12.54 22.57
C ALA A 846 -13.08 -11.47 22.06
N PHE A 847 -13.20 -10.27 22.61
CA PHE A 847 -12.42 -9.09 22.23
C PHE A 847 -11.79 -8.48 23.47
N PHE A 848 -10.55 -8.05 23.35
CA PHE A 848 -9.81 -7.46 24.46
C PHE A 848 -8.92 -6.33 23.96
N THR A 849 -9.01 -5.16 24.59
CA THR A 849 -8.14 -4.03 24.28
C THR A 849 -7.21 -3.80 25.45
N LEU A 850 -5.92 -3.97 25.19
CA LEU A 850 -4.86 -3.64 26.11
C LEU A 850 -4.51 -2.16 25.96
N SER A 851 -4.95 -1.34 26.90
CA SER A 851 -4.71 0.11 26.88
C SER A 851 -3.43 0.49 27.63
N ASN A 852 -2.83 1.62 27.27
CA ASN A 852 -1.64 2.20 27.89
C ASN A 852 -0.38 1.32 27.85
N PHE A 853 -0.36 0.32 26.95
CA PHE A 853 0.78 -0.56 26.74
C PHE A 853 0.79 -1.02 25.27
N GLY A 854 1.46 -0.23 24.43
CA GLY A 854 1.57 -0.43 22.99
C GLY A 854 3.00 -0.36 22.47
N SER A 855 3.16 -0.11 21.16
CA SER A 855 4.48 -0.08 20.52
C SER A 855 5.40 1.04 21.03
N ARG A 856 4.87 2.15 21.55
CA ARG A 856 5.69 3.27 22.03
C ARG A 856 6.59 2.86 23.20
N ILE A 857 6.02 2.26 24.23
CA ILE A 857 6.79 1.85 25.42
C ILE A 857 7.76 0.71 25.12
N CYS A 858 7.38 -0.23 24.26
CA CYS A 858 8.27 -1.30 23.81
C CYS A 858 9.53 -0.71 23.14
N ARG A 859 9.35 0.24 22.22
CA ARG A 859 10.48 0.91 21.54
C ARG A 859 11.34 1.74 22.50
N LEU A 860 10.73 2.46 23.45
CA LEU A 860 11.47 3.21 24.47
C LEU A 860 12.35 2.30 25.36
N ARG A 861 12.02 1.01 25.44
CA ARG A 861 12.74 -0.01 26.20
C ARG A 861 13.50 -1.00 25.31
N ASN A 862 13.66 -0.69 24.02
CA ASN A 862 14.42 -1.46 23.04
C ASN A 862 13.89 -2.89 22.81
N TYR A 863 12.59 -3.11 22.97
CA TYR A 863 11.93 -4.37 22.62
C TYR A 863 11.24 -4.29 21.26
N PRO A 864 11.33 -5.34 20.41
CA PRO A 864 10.57 -5.43 19.15
C PRO A 864 9.06 -5.53 19.43
N PRO A 865 8.25 -4.49 19.13
CA PRO A 865 6.87 -4.43 19.58
C PRO A 865 6.00 -5.63 19.17
N LYS A 866 6.07 -6.08 17.91
CA LYS A 866 5.19 -7.16 17.44
C LYS A 866 5.54 -8.49 18.10
N SER A 867 6.83 -8.75 18.30
CA SER A 867 7.32 -9.92 19.02
C SER A 867 6.92 -9.89 20.49
N MET A 868 6.95 -8.73 21.14
CA MET A 868 6.52 -8.61 22.54
C MET A 868 5.09 -9.10 22.73
N PHE A 869 4.17 -8.63 21.90
CA PHE A 869 2.76 -9.05 22.01
C PHE A 869 2.55 -10.49 21.52
N GLN A 870 3.36 -11.00 20.59
CA GLN A 870 3.36 -12.42 20.24
C GLN A 870 3.80 -13.31 21.41
N LEU A 871 4.74 -12.85 22.23
CA LEU A 871 5.16 -13.54 23.45
C LEU A 871 4.12 -13.41 24.58
N VAL A 872 3.35 -12.32 24.64
CA VAL A 872 2.16 -12.24 25.51
C VAL A 872 1.15 -13.33 25.14
N VAL A 873 0.89 -13.54 23.83
CA VAL A 873 0.05 -14.65 23.35
C VAL A 873 0.67 -16.01 23.71
N ALA A 874 1.99 -16.16 23.64
CA ALA A 874 2.69 -17.40 24.02
C ALA A 874 2.56 -17.72 25.52
N LEU A 875 2.73 -16.73 26.40
CA LEU A 875 2.50 -16.91 27.84
C LEU A 875 1.03 -17.22 28.13
N THR A 876 0.11 -16.51 27.47
CA THR A 876 -1.32 -16.78 27.59
C THR A 876 -1.66 -18.22 27.19
N SER A 877 -1.07 -18.70 26.09
CA SER A 877 -1.23 -20.09 25.65
C SER A 877 -0.78 -21.09 26.71
N LYS A 878 0.39 -20.89 27.32
CA LYS A 878 0.87 -21.71 28.45
C LYS A 878 -0.11 -21.70 29.61
N LEU A 879 -0.63 -20.53 30.00
CA LEU A 879 -1.60 -20.39 31.08
C LEU A 879 -2.94 -21.08 30.75
N TYR A 880 -3.36 -21.02 29.49
CA TYR A 880 -4.63 -21.57 29.02
C TYR A 880 -4.62 -23.10 29.04
N PHE A 881 -3.58 -23.71 28.46
CA PHE A 881 -3.43 -25.16 28.39
C PHE A 881 -2.79 -25.79 29.64
N GLY A 882 -2.15 -24.98 30.49
CA GLY A 882 -1.36 -25.45 31.63
C GLY A 882 -0.02 -26.08 31.25
N VAL A 883 0.24 -26.22 29.95
CA VAL A 883 1.46 -26.78 29.36
C VAL A 883 1.85 -25.97 28.12
N ILE A 884 3.10 -26.11 27.69
CA ILE A 884 3.58 -25.54 26.43
C ILE A 884 2.98 -26.35 25.27
N VAL A 885 2.33 -25.66 24.33
CA VAL A 885 1.78 -26.26 23.10
C VAL A 885 2.33 -25.54 21.86
N PRO A 886 2.31 -26.19 20.69
CA PRO A 886 2.68 -25.55 19.43
C PRO A 886 1.86 -24.28 19.17
N LEU A 887 2.56 -23.17 18.95
CA LEU A 887 1.98 -21.87 18.65
C LEU A 887 2.51 -21.39 17.31
N TRP A 888 1.60 -21.21 16.37
CA TRP A 888 1.94 -20.84 15.01
C TRP A 888 1.48 -19.42 14.71
N GLU A 889 2.24 -18.67 13.94
CA GLU A 889 1.85 -17.36 13.45
C GLU A 889 1.95 -17.29 11.92
N THR A 890 1.06 -16.53 11.30
CA THR A 890 1.09 -16.31 9.84
C THR A 890 2.07 -15.19 9.47
N VAL A 891 2.85 -15.39 8.41
CA VAL A 891 3.76 -14.38 7.84
C VAL A 891 3.45 -14.20 6.35
N SER A 892 3.21 -12.96 5.91
CA SER A 892 2.93 -12.67 4.50
C SER A 892 4.18 -12.84 3.64
N LEU A 893 4.03 -13.52 2.49
CA LEU A 893 5.01 -13.61 1.41
C LEU A 893 4.64 -12.68 0.24
N GLY A 894 3.76 -11.69 0.47
CA GLY A 894 3.28 -10.79 -0.57
C GLY A 894 4.36 -9.91 -1.21
N ASN A 895 5.57 -9.88 -0.66
CA ASN A 895 6.75 -9.27 -1.28
C ASN A 895 7.32 -10.09 -2.47
N PHE A 896 6.79 -11.28 -2.73
CA PHE A 896 7.09 -12.10 -3.91
C PHE A 896 5.89 -12.15 -4.85
N TYR A 897 6.13 -12.23 -6.16
CA TYR A 897 5.05 -12.41 -7.12
C TYR A 897 4.32 -13.75 -6.88
N ARG A 898 2.99 -13.69 -6.75
CA ARG A 898 2.12 -14.82 -6.34
C ARG A 898 2.52 -15.46 -4.99
N GLY A 899 3.27 -14.74 -4.16
CA GLY A 899 3.53 -15.16 -2.78
C GLY A 899 2.25 -15.14 -1.95
N ARG A 900 2.05 -16.19 -1.15
CA ARG A 900 0.89 -16.34 -0.25
C ARG A 900 1.33 -16.10 1.20
N VAL A 901 1.30 -17.15 2.02
CA VAL A 901 1.56 -17.07 3.47
C VAL A 901 2.53 -18.18 3.87
N GLU A 902 3.51 -17.85 4.71
CA GLU A 902 4.34 -18.77 5.51
C GLU A 902 3.74 -18.92 6.91
N ILE A 903 4.02 -20.03 7.61
CA ILE A 903 3.63 -20.24 9.00
C ILE A 903 4.88 -20.41 9.85
N ASN A 904 5.11 -19.47 10.76
CA ASN A 904 6.26 -19.47 11.65
C ASN A 904 5.90 -20.11 13.00
N GLN A 905 6.77 -20.96 13.54
CA GLN A 905 6.61 -21.52 14.89
C GLN A 905 7.19 -20.53 15.90
N VAL A 906 6.37 -20.14 16.87
CA VAL A 906 6.73 -19.12 17.88
C VAL A 906 7.50 -19.74 19.03
N ILE A 907 7.15 -20.97 19.46
CA ILE A 907 7.80 -21.61 20.59
C ILE A 907 9.13 -22.23 20.15
N THR A 908 10.20 -21.47 20.32
CA THR A 908 11.59 -21.90 20.13
C THR A 908 12.30 -22.02 21.48
N PRO A 909 13.52 -22.59 21.56
CA PRO A 909 14.23 -22.74 22.84
C PRO A 909 14.42 -21.42 23.62
N PRO A 910 14.76 -20.26 23.00
CA PRO A 910 14.77 -18.97 23.69
C PRO A 910 13.43 -18.58 24.30
N VAL A 911 12.34 -18.76 23.54
CA VAL A 911 10.98 -18.48 24.01
C VAL A 911 10.61 -19.41 25.17
N LEU A 912 10.89 -20.70 25.05
CA LEU A 912 10.63 -21.68 26.10
C LEU A 912 11.36 -21.34 27.41
N ARG A 913 12.65 -20.98 27.35
CA ARG A 913 13.42 -20.56 28.53
C ARG A 913 12.77 -19.37 29.23
N PHE A 914 12.38 -18.35 28.46
CA PHE A 914 11.67 -17.20 29.00
C PHE A 914 10.33 -17.59 29.63
N LEU A 915 9.48 -18.36 28.93
CA LEU A 915 8.18 -18.80 29.44
C LEU A 915 8.28 -19.66 30.69
N ASN A 916 9.39 -20.38 30.89
CA ASN A 916 9.64 -21.13 32.13
C ASN A 916 10.10 -20.22 33.26
N ALA A 917 10.92 -19.21 32.96
CA ALA A 917 11.40 -18.25 33.94
C ALA A 917 10.32 -17.24 34.39
N THR A 918 9.31 -16.90 33.57
CA THR A 918 8.31 -15.87 33.89
C THR A 918 7.59 -16.13 35.22
N GLN A 919 7.26 -17.39 35.50
CA GLN A 919 6.55 -17.82 36.71
C GLN A 919 7.47 -18.26 37.85
N ASP A 920 8.78 -18.31 37.61
CA ASP A 920 9.76 -18.68 38.64
C ASP A 920 10.22 -17.46 39.43
N LEU A 921 9.68 -17.31 40.64
CA LEU A 921 10.04 -16.22 41.56
C LEU A 921 11.48 -16.32 42.08
N CYS A 922 12.15 -17.47 41.93
CA CYS A 922 13.56 -17.61 42.26
C CYS A 922 14.46 -17.01 41.17
N THR A 923 13.95 -16.84 39.95
CA THR A 923 14.70 -16.17 38.88
C THR A 923 14.65 -14.65 39.06
N PRO A 924 15.81 -13.97 39.23
CA PRO A 924 15.85 -12.52 39.39
C PRO A 924 15.16 -11.78 38.25
N VAL A 925 14.56 -10.61 38.55
CA VAL A 925 13.88 -9.77 37.54
C VAL A 925 14.81 -9.45 36.36
N SER A 926 16.07 -9.13 36.64
CA SER A 926 17.09 -8.86 35.62
C SER A 926 17.33 -10.04 34.68
N GLU A 927 17.31 -11.28 35.21
CA GLU A 927 17.46 -12.48 34.40
C GLU A 927 16.19 -12.76 33.57
N ARG A 928 15.00 -12.52 34.13
CA ARG A 928 13.73 -12.62 33.38
C ARG A 928 13.65 -11.59 32.25
N GLN A 929 14.10 -10.36 32.48
CA GLN A 929 14.22 -9.32 31.45
C GLN A 929 15.21 -9.72 30.36
N ARG A 930 16.36 -10.27 30.73
CA ARG A 930 17.36 -10.78 29.78
C ARG A 930 16.80 -11.90 28.91
N LEU A 931 16.07 -12.84 29.52
CA LEU A 931 15.42 -13.95 28.80
C LEU A 931 14.27 -13.46 27.91
N LEU A 932 13.48 -12.47 28.36
CA LEU A 932 12.43 -11.83 27.57
C LEU A 932 13.01 -11.22 26.30
N LEU A 933 14.11 -10.49 26.43
CA LEU A 933 14.77 -9.88 25.29
C LEU A 933 15.33 -10.93 24.31
N ASP A 934 16.00 -11.97 24.82
CA ASP A 934 16.49 -13.10 24.02
C ASP A 934 15.34 -13.77 23.23
N ALA A 935 14.21 -14.02 23.89
CA ALA A 935 13.01 -14.58 23.29
C ALA A 935 12.43 -13.66 22.20
N ALA A 936 12.27 -12.37 22.49
CA ALA A 936 11.65 -11.40 21.58
C ALA A 936 12.52 -11.15 20.34
N SER A 937 13.84 -11.05 20.51
CA SER A 937 14.81 -10.95 19.41
C SER A 937 14.82 -12.22 18.56
N SER A 938 14.87 -13.40 19.18
CA SER A 938 14.86 -14.68 18.46
C SER A 938 13.59 -14.85 17.61
N HIS A 939 12.44 -14.46 18.18
CA HIS A 939 11.17 -14.44 17.47
C HIS A 939 11.19 -13.49 16.27
N ALA A 940 11.60 -12.23 16.48
CA ALA A 940 11.68 -11.23 15.42
C ALA A 940 12.59 -11.70 14.26
N ALA A 941 13.73 -12.32 14.59
CA ALA A 941 14.62 -12.90 13.60
C ALA A 941 13.95 -14.01 12.79
N SER A 942 13.16 -14.88 13.43
CA SER A 942 12.43 -15.94 12.74
C SER A 942 11.41 -15.38 11.75
N VAL A 943 10.64 -14.37 12.15
CA VAL A 943 9.70 -13.66 11.27
C VAL A 943 10.41 -13.04 10.08
N MET A 944 11.52 -12.32 10.30
CA MET A 944 12.27 -11.67 9.23
C MET A 944 12.82 -12.68 8.22
N ARG A 945 13.28 -13.85 8.67
CA ARG A 945 13.67 -14.94 7.76
C ARG A 945 12.49 -15.48 6.95
N ALA A 946 11.34 -15.66 7.59
CA ALA A 946 10.12 -16.12 6.92
C ALA A 946 9.66 -15.15 5.81
N VAL A 947 9.65 -13.84 6.09
CA VAL A 947 9.32 -12.79 5.09
C VAL A 947 10.24 -12.84 3.87
N ARG A 948 11.48 -13.31 4.01
CA ARG A 948 12.45 -13.46 2.91
C ARG A 948 12.36 -14.80 2.18
N GLY A 949 11.27 -15.54 2.38
CA GLY A 949 11.07 -16.85 1.76
C GLY A 949 12.02 -17.91 2.31
N LYS A 950 12.57 -17.73 3.52
CA LYS A 950 13.45 -18.70 4.21
C LYS A 950 12.75 -19.32 5.44
N GLY A 951 11.42 -19.43 5.38
CA GLY A 951 10.61 -20.10 6.39
C GLY A 951 10.72 -21.61 6.32
N VAL A 952 10.20 -22.29 7.35
CA VAL A 952 10.37 -23.73 7.55
C VAL A 952 9.15 -24.53 7.11
N ASP A 953 7.94 -24.13 7.53
CA ASP A 953 6.75 -24.95 7.37
C ASP A 953 6.38 -25.14 5.89
N ARG A 954 6.38 -24.08 5.06
CA ARG A 954 6.08 -24.22 3.63
C ARG A 954 7.07 -25.10 2.88
N HIS A 955 8.34 -25.02 3.22
CA HIS A 955 9.33 -25.88 2.57
C HIS A 955 9.13 -27.36 2.96
N ILE A 956 9.01 -27.65 4.26
CA ILE A 956 8.82 -29.01 4.77
C ILE A 956 7.48 -29.62 4.29
N THR A 957 6.40 -28.86 4.27
CA THR A 957 5.10 -29.33 3.76
C THR A 957 5.12 -29.57 2.26
N SER A 958 5.82 -28.73 1.50
CA SER A 958 5.96 -28.92 0.05
C SER A 958 6.83 -30.13 -0.28
N LEU A 959 7.91 -30.39 0.47
CA LEU A 959 8.69 -31.62 0.32
C LEU A 959 7.83 -32.87 0.53
N ARG A 960 6.94 -32.86 1.54
CA ARG A 960 5.99 -33.96 1.75
C ARG A 960 5.03 -34.12 0.57
N GLN A 961 4.55 -33.03 0.00
CA GLN A 961 3.66 -33.07 -1.19
C GLN A 961 4.37 -33.58 -2.45
N MET A 962 5.71 -33.51 -2.49
CA MET A 962 6.47 -34.09 -3.60
C MET A 962 6.58 -35.61 -3.52
N VAL A 963 6.18 -36.27 -2.43
CA VAL A 963 6.12 -37.74 -2.35
C VAL A 963 4.96 -38.24 -3.21
N LYS A 964 5.24 -39.11 -4.17
CA LYS A 964 4.20 -39.71 -5.03
C LYS A 964 3.46 -40.82 -4.29
N GLU A 965 2.25 -41.13 -4.71
CA GLU A 965 1.37 -42.11 -4.07
C GLU A 965 2.01 -43.51 -3.92
N GLU A 966 2.83 -43.94 -4.88
CA GLU A 966 3.53 -45.22 -4.87
C GLU A 966 4.86 -45.21 -4.09
N GLU A 967 5.32 -44.04 -3.62
CA GLU A 967 6.60 -43.90 -2.93
C GLU A 967 6.45 -44.04 -1.41
N VAL A 968 7.47 -44.62 -0.76
CA VAL A 968 7.53 -44.67 0.70
C VAL A 968 7.69 -43.26 1.25
N VAL A 969 6.83 -42.88 2.19
CA VAL A 969 6.90 -41.60 2.89
C VAL A 969 8.17 -41.56 3.75
N PRO A 970 9.08 -40.60 3.56
CA PRO A 970 10.30 -40.49 4.36
C PRO A 970 10.03 -40.41 5.87
N ARG A 971 10.94 -41.00 6.66
CA ARG A 971 10.85 -41.04 8.14
C ARG A 971 10.69 -39.65 8.76
N LEU A 972 11.21 -38.60 8.10
CA LEU A 972 11.03 -37.20 8.48
C LEU A 972 9.56 -36.81 8.67
N PHE A 973 8.66 -37.31 7.82
CA PHE A 973 7.23 -36.95 7.86
C PHE A 973 6.38 -37.91 8.71
N THR A 974 6.97 -39.00 9.18
CA THR A 974 6.35 -39.94 10.13
C THR A 974 6.95 -39.85 11.53
N ASP A 975 7.93 -38.97 11.73
CA ASP A 975 8.53 -38.69 13.02
C ASP A 975 7.47 -38.23 14.04
N PRO A 976 7.46 -38.74 15.29
CA PRO A 976 6.44 -38.38 16.26
C PRO A 976 6.34 -36.87 16.51
N LEU A 977 7.45 -36.12 16.49
CA LEU A 977 7.42 -34.66 16.68
C LEU A 977 6.84 -33.93 15.47
N TYR A 978 7.07 -34.44 14.25
CA TYR A 978 6.40 -33.93 13.06
C TYR A 978 4.87 -34.04 13.18
N GLY A 979 4.37 -35.16 13.68
CA GLY A 979 2.94 -35.36 13.92
C GLY A 979 2.39 -34.49 15.05
N ARG A 980 3.11 -34.42 16.19
CA ARG A 980 2.68 -33.75 17.42
C ARG A 980 2.58 -32.23 17.28
N THR A 981 3.38 -31.61 16.41
CA THR A 981 3.44 -30.15 16.28
C THR A 981 2.42 -29.59 15.29
N ARG A 982 1.80 -30.43 14.46
CA ARG A 982 0.90 -30.01 13.37
C ARG A 982 -0.54 -29.70 13.76
N PRO A 983 -1.15 -30.28 14.82
CA PRO A 983 -2.34 -29.71 15.42
C PRO A 983 -2.02 -28.27 15.82
N ARG A 984 -2.61 -27.31 15.10
CA ARG A 984 -2.42 -25.88 15.35
C ARG A 984 -3.31 -25.49 16.53
N LYS A 985 -2.87 -25.81 17.76
CA LYS A 985 -3.60 -25.49 19.00
C LYS A 985 -3.74 -23.99 19.21
N ILE A 986 -2.75 -23.21 18.81
CA ILE A 986 -2.88 -21.76 18.66
C ILE A 986 -2.43 -21.36 17.26
N MET A 987 -3.20 -20.49 16.61
CA MET A 987 -2.76 -19.73 15.45
C MET A 987 -2.93 -18.24 15.73
N SER A 988 -1.88 -17.45 15.47
CA SER A 988 -1.94 -15.99 15.59
C SER A 988 -1.71 -15.26 14.26
N HIS A 989 -2.29 -14.07 14.16
CA HIS A 989 -2.13 -13.17 13.03
C HIS A 989 -1.94 -11.73 13.54
N CYS A 990 -0.83 -11.10 13.15
CA CYS A 990 -0.53 -9.70 13.46
C CYS A 990 -0.59 -8.85 12.19
N HIS A 991 -1.74 -8.24 11.92
CA HIS A 991 -1.95 -7.40 10.74
C HIS A 991 -3.03 -6.36 10.99
N GLU A 992 -2.76 -5.12 10.61
CA GLU A 992 -3.75 -4.04 10.70
C GLU A 992 -4.83 -4.23 9.63
N THR A 993 -6.09 -4.30 10.04
CA THR A 993 -7.22 -4.51 9.12
C THR A 993 -8.08 -3.26 8.95
N GLY A 994 -8.04 -2.36 9.93
CA GLY A 994 -8.96 -1.22 10.00
C GLY A 994 -10.43 -1.61 10.26
N MET A 995 -10.71 -2.89 10.56
CA MET A 995 -12.05 -3.43 10.81
C MET A 995 -12.32 -3.58 12.31
N ALA A 996 -13.59 -3.53 12.72
CA ALA A 996 -13.96 -3.55 14.14
C ALA A 996 -13.78 -4.94 14.76
N GLU A 997 -14.41 -5.96 14.18
CA GLU A 997 -14.29 -7.35 14.57
C GLU A 997 -13.77 -8.20 13.39
N LYS A 998 -13.07 -9.29 13.72
CA LYS A 998 -12.43 -10.21 12.78
C LYS A 998 -12.27 -11.59 13.40
N GLY A 999 -12.12 -12.64 12.60
CA GLY A 999 -11.81 -13.95 13.14
C GLY A 999 -11.84 -15.07 12.13
N PHE A 1000 -11.34 -16.22 12.58
CA PHE A 1000 -11.30 -17.48 11.83
C PHE A 1000 -11.43 -18.63 12.82
N LEU A 1001 -12.18 -19.68 12.50
CA LEU A 1001 -12.35 -20.84 13.37
C LEU A 1001 -11.46 -21.99 12.91
N LEU A 1002 -10.61 -22.49 13.80
CA LEU A 1002 -9.80 -23.67 13.56
C LEU A 1002 -10.63 -24.95 13.76
N ARG A 1003 -10.28 -26.01 13.01
CA ARG A 1003 -11.02 -27.29 13.05
C ARG A 1003 -10.84 -28.06 14.35
N ASP A 1004 -9.66 -27.97 14.96
CA ASP A 1004 -9.38 -28.60 16.25
C ASP A 1004 -10.26 -27.94 17.33
N PRO A 1005 -11.13 -28.69 18.04
CA PRO A 1005 -12.06 -28.11 19.01
C PRO A 1005 -11.41 -27.35 20.16
N ASP A 1006 -10.17 -27.69 20.52
CA ASP A 1006 -9.45 -27.01 21.60
C ASP A 1006 -8.63 -25.81 21.11
N ALA A 1007 -8.60 -25.59 19.79
CA ALA A 1007 -7.73 -24.58 19.22
C ALA A 1007 -8.31 -23.17 19.37
N ILE A 1008 -7.40 -22.21 19.56
CA ILE A 1008 -7.72 -20.79 19.64
C ILE A 1008 -7.04 -20.06 18.47
N TRP A 1009 -7.82 -19.26 17.76
CA TRP A 1009 -7.31 -18.27 16.83
C TRP A 1009 -7.21 -16.91 17.51
N VAL A 1010 -6.08 -16.23 17.33
CA VAL A 1010 -5.81 -14.91 17.90
C VAL A 1010 -5.38 -13.94 16.81
N HIS A 1011 -6.23 -12.98 16.48
CA HIS A 1011 -5.82 -11.81 15.71
C HIS A 1011 -5.43 -10.70 16.67
N TYR A 1012 -4.36 -9.94 16.37
CA TYR A 1012 -4.07 -8.73 17.12
C TYR A 1012 -3.45 -7.62 16.29
N GLU A 1013 -3.76 -6.37 16.67
CA GLU A 1013 -3.28 -5.14 16.03
C GLU A 1013 -2.55 -4.28 17.06
N VAL A 1014 -1.35 -3.81 16.72
CA VAL A 1014 -0.46 -3.10 17.65
C VAL A 1014 -0.41 -1.62 17.28
N ASP A 1015 -0.99 -0.77 18.12
CA ASP A 1015 -0.94 0.68 17.99
C ASP A 1015 0.21 1.29 18.82
N ALA A 1016 0.31 2.63 18.82
CA ALA A 1016 1.27 3.35 19.65
C ALA A 1016 1.04 3.11 21.16
N GLU A 1017 -0.22 3.21 21.60
CA GLU A 1017 -0.62 3.19 23.02
C GLU A 1017 -1.47 1.99 23.43
N SER A 1018 -1.90 1.18 22.46
CA SER A 1018 -2.83 0.07 22.70
C SER A 1018 -2.52 -1.14 21.83
N VAL A 1019 -3.09 -2.28 22.21
CA VAL A 1019 -3.17 -3.48 21.37
C VAL A 1019 -4.58 -4.02 21.42
N GLU A 1020 -5.17 -4.24 20.25
CA GLU A 1020 -6.49 -4.85 20.11
C GLU A 1020 -6.35 -6.33 19.80
N PHE A 1021 -7.05 -7.18 20.55
CA PHE A 1021 -7.10 -8.62 20.36
C PHE A 1021 -8.51 -9.07 19.97
N SER A 1022 -8.58 -9.95 18.99
CA SER A 1022 -9.77 -10.74 18.69
C SER A 1022 -9.46 -12.22 18.77
N VAL A 1023 -10.25 -12.93 19.58
CA VAL A 1023 -10.03 -14.32 19.93
C VAL A 1023 -11.23 -15.14 19.47
N THR A 1024 -10.98 -16.22 18.73
CA THR A 1024 -12.01 -17.16 18.24
C THR A 1024 -11.70 -18.58 18.71
N GLY A 1025 -12.72 -19.32 19.13
CA GLY A 1025 -12.56 -20.66 19.68
C GLY A 1025 -13.90 -21.29 20.05
N ARG A 1026 -13.90 -22.34 20.86
CA ARG A 1026 -15.12 -23.03 21.32
C ARG A 1026 -15.42 -22.84 22.80
N GLY A 1027 -16.69 -22.96 23.17
CA GLY A 1027 -17.18 -22.82 24.54
C GLY A 1027 -16.77 -21.48 25.16
N GLU A 1028 -16.36 -21.50 26.43
CA GLU A 1028 -15.82 -20.33 27.14
C GLU A 1028 -14.34 -20.04 26.81
N GLY A 1029 -13.75 -20.79 25.88
CA GLY A 1029 -12.34 -20.70 25.52
C GLY A 1029 -11.88 -19.27 25.21
N PRO A 1030 -12.55 -18.53 24.30
CA PRO A 1030 -12.19 -17.15 23.97
C PRO A 1030 -12.20 -16.20 25.17
N GLN A 1031 -13.26 -16.22 25.99
CA GLN A 1031 -13.36 -15.35 27.16
C GLN A 1031 -12.32 -15.70 28.22
N ARG A 1032 -12.07 -17.00 28.44
CA ARG A 1032 -11.01 -17.47 29.33
C ARG A 1032 -9.64 -17.02 28.82
N PHE A 1033 -9.38 -17.10 27.52
CA PHE A 1033 -8.13 -16.66 26.90
C PHE A 1033 -7.94 -15.14 27.06
N CYS A 1034 -8.97 -14.31 26.87
CA CYS A 1034 -8.90 -12.87 27.11
C CYS A 1034 -8.58 -12.52 28.57
N ARG A 1035 -9.16 -13.21 29.55
CA ARG A 1035 -8.80 -13.01 30.97
C ARG A 1035 -7.33 -13.35 31.24
N LEU A 1036 -6.82 -14.40 30.60
CA LEU A 1036 -5.42 -14.80 30.73
C LEU A 1036 -4.47 -13.88 29.95
N LEU A 1037 -4.93 -13.26 28.85
CA LEU A 1037 -4.19 -12.22 28.11
C LEU A 1037 -3.89 -11.03 29.01
N GLU A 1038 -4.85 -10.60 29.83
CA GLU A 1038 -4.67 -9.51 30.78
C GLU A 1038 -3.57 -9.86 31.81
N ILE A 1039 -3.64 -11.04 32.42
CA ILE A 1039 -2.63 -11.53 33.38
C ILE A 1039 -1.23 -11.62 32.74
N ALA A 1040 -1.16 -12.16 31.52
CA ALA A 1040 0.09 -12.26 30.78
C ALA A 1040 0.62 -10.85 30.43
N ALA A 1041 -0.23 -9.94 30.00
CA ALA A 1041 0.14 -8.57 29.67
C ALA A 1041 0.65 -7.80 30.89
N ASP A 1042 0.04 -7.98 32.06
CA ASP A 1042 0.49 -7.38 33.31
C ASP A 1042 1.90 -7.86 33.70
N THR A 1043 2.17 -9.16 33.57
CA THR A 1043 3.50 -9.73 33.79
C THR A 1043 4.55 -9.07 32.89
N PHE A 1044 4.21 -8.84 31.62
CA PHE A 1044 5.09 -8.15 30.68
C PHE A 1044 5.24 -6.67 31.00
N ARG A 1045 4.17 -6.00 31.41
CA ARG A 1045 4.21 -4.59 31.80
C ARG A 1045 5.14 -4.39 33.00
N GLU A 1046 5.07 -5.26 34.01
CA GLU A 1046 5.99 -5.26 35.14
C GLU A 1046 7.44 -5.39 34.67
N LEU A 1047 7.76 -6.40 33.86
CA LEU A 1047 9.12 -6.63 33.37
C LEU A 1047 9.67 -5.51 32.47
N VAL A 1048 8.81 -4.79 31.74
CA VAL A 1048 9.22 -3.71 30.82
C VAL A 1048 9.35 -2.36 31.53
N VAL A 1049 8.55 -2.14 32.58
CA VAL A 1049 8.52 -0.88 33.33
C VAL A 1049 9.53 -0.87 34.47
N SER A 1050 9.73 -2.01 35.16
CA SER A 1050 10.73 -2.21 36.23
C SER A 1050 12.15 -2.02 35.72
#